data_AF-A0A098LLA0-F1
#
_entry.id   AF-A0A098LLA0-F1
#
_cell.length_a   1.000
_cell.length_b   1.000
_cell.length_c   1.000
_cell.angle_alpha   90.00
_cell.angle_beta   90.00
_cell.angle_gamma   90.00
#
_symmetry.space_group_name_H-M   'P 1'
#
loop_
_entity.id
_entity.type
_entity.pdbx_description
1 polymer ?
#
loop_
_entity_poly.entity_id
_entity_poly.type
_entity_poly.pdbx_seq_one_letter_code
_entity_poly.pdbx_strand_id
1 'polypeptide(L)'
;MNKLVYRLFFFSFIIISNSSKAQQETLKINDLEYLEMTGLNVMLAHDFYPESHQGGVGIIQNGLRIGTNGDLRLEPTPGQWQPVPKVGKRIVDRNKNEISVRMEYPDQEKNKKGFNPIIYPDLNFSYTLKIKPEGKAVRVIVDLDNPLPKEWIGKVGFNFELFPGILFGKSYYMDQSFGIFPRQLNGPGFIDQDKQYQTTPMAEGSKLVVAPESDRQRLVIENLKGNKLQLIDGRAQHNNGWFVVRSLVPEGASSNAIEWLITPHAIAGWKYEPVVQVSQVGYHPAQQKVAVVELDASETQRFPVTLYRIGENGAMLKVMETTPNDWGKFIRYKYLKFDFTSVQQPGMYVVKYNNYTTEPFQISKNVFKRNVWQPTLETFLPAQMCHMKVNDRYKVWHGFCHLDDARMAPTDSNHFDGYLQGNSTLCKHASGDRVNGLNRGGWHDAGDFDLRIESQAETVHGLSLAYELFKTNYDNTSIDQVNKIIEIHQPDGKADMLQQIEHGLLSIVGGYESLGRLYRGIICPTLRQYVLLGDPANMTDNRNYVNNISTTEPKVGYPGSADDRWVFTENNPERELNTAAALASASRVMKGFNDTLAAKSLAIALELWNRTKESDPLHRVKLANELLITTKDKKYADFLIAHTHLISKNIEQTGYVIGRSFSLINNKKYKENILKAVKAFRAKVDEQEKKNPYGIPYEPYIWGAGWGIQNFGVQQYFLHTSYPDIFPDTYMLHAMNFILGCHPGSNTSSFASGIGSKSLTVAYGFNRDDWSYIPGGIASGTALIRPDYPELLEWPYLWQQTEYVLGGGTTDYLFLILAADALLDKK
;
A
#
# COMPACT_ATOMS: atom_id res chain seq x y z
N MET A 1 -87.71 29.70 31.41
CA MET A 1 -86.76 30.37 32.33
C MET A 1 -85.35 30.23 31.75
N ASN A 2 -84.66 31.36 31.58
CA ASN A 2 -83.20 31.59 31.53
C ASN A 2 -82.33 30.74 30.57
N LYS A 3 -81.85 31.31 29.45
CA LYS A 3 -80.53 31.99 29.27
C LYS A 3 -79.31 31.10 29.59
N LEU A 4 -78.51 30.77 28.57
CA LEU A 4 -77.09 31.16 28.55
C LEU A 4 -76.47 31.10 27.14
N VAL A 5 -75.63 32.09 26.87
CA VAL A 5 -74.97 32.45 25.62
C VAL A 5 -73.61 31.76 25.52
N TYR A 6 -73.28 31.17 24.36
CA TYR A 6 -71.89 30.85 23.99
C TYR A 6 -71.50 31.65 22.74
N ARG A 7 -70.53 32.56 22.90
CA ARG A 7 -69.84 33.26 21.81
C ARG A 7 -68.82 32.30 21.18
N LEU A 8 -68.97 31.99 19.89
CA LEU A 8 -67.90 31.41 19.09
C LEU A 8 -67.03 32.53 18.52
N PHE A 9 -65.76 32.57 18.91
CA PHE A 9 -64.73 33.37 18.25
C PHE A 9 -64.16 32.55 17.07
N PHE A 10 -64.36 33.04 15.85
CA PHE A 10 -63.68 32.55 14.65
C PHE A 10 -62.28 33.19 14.58
N PHE A 11 -61.23 32.38 14.78
CA PHE A 11 -59.85 32.77 14.46
C PHE A 11 -59.48 32.19 13.09
N SER A 12 -59.41 33.04 12.06
CA SER A 12 -58.80 32.71 10.77
C SER A 12 -57.28 32.64 10.94
N PHE A 13 -56.72 31.42 10.92
CA PHE A 13 -55.29 31.22 10.71
C PHE A 13 -54.97 31.37 9.22
N ILE A 14 -54.29 32.45 8.86
CA ILE A 14 -53.64 32.60 7.55
C ILE A 14 -52.39 31.71 7.59
N ILE A 15 -52.45 30.56 6.92
CA ILE A 15 -51.28 29.72 6.66
C ILE A 15 -50.47 30.41 5.55
N ILE A 16 -49.42 31.13 5.94
CA ILE A 16 -48.39 31.58 5.00
C ILE A 16 -47.54 30.37 4.67
N SER A 17 -47.87 29.71 3.56
CA SER A 17 -47.05 28.67 2.94
C SER A 17 -45.75 29.31 2.46
N ASN A 18 -44.71 29.32 3.30
CA ASN A 18 -43.35 29.54 2.84
C ASN A 18 -42.93 28.30 2.03
N SER A 19 -43.33 28.28 0.76
CA SER A 19 -42.73 27.41 -0.24
C SER A 19 -41.30 27.89 -0.47
N SER A 20 -40.38 27.48 0.41
CA SER A 20 -38.97 27.46 0.08
C SER A 20 -38.82 26.59 -1.17
N LYS A 21 -38.68 27.24 -2.33
CA LYS A 21 -38.21 26.57 -3.56
C LYS A 21 -36.99 25.78 -3.14
N ALA A 22 -37.10 24.45 -3.12
CA ALA A 22 -35.94 23.58 -2.98
C ALA A 22 -35.00 23.98 -4.11
N GLN A 23 -33.91 24.65 -3.76
CA GLN A 23 -32.88 25.01 -4.73
C GLN A 23 -32.40 23.69 -5.31
N GLN A 24 -32.59 23.51 -6.61
CA GLN A 24 -32.19 22.29 -7.29
C GLN A 24 -30.69 22.11 -7.05
N GLU A 25 -30.30 21.06 -6.32
CA GLU A 25 -28.88 20.83 -6.02
C GLU A 25 -28.13 20.65 -7.35
N THR A 26 -27.08 21.45 -7.53
CA THR A 26 -26.20 21.42 -8.71
C THR A 26 -24.76 21.29 -8.29
N LEU A 27 -23.96 20.64 -9.13
CA LEU A 27 -22.52 20.51 -8.96
C LEU A 27 -21.81 21.87 -9.00
N LYS A 28 -20.90 22.10 -8.05
CA LYS A 28 -20.10 23.33 -7.96
C LYS A 28 -18.67 23.03 -7.55
N ILE A 29 -17.73 23.85 -8.02
CA ILE A 29 -16.33 23.77 -7.59
C ILE A 29 -16.24 24.16 -6.10
N ASN A 30 -15.75 23.27 -5.26
CA ASN A 30 -15.54 23.52 -3.83
C ASN A 30 -14.16 24.14 -3.54
N ASP A 31 -13.81 24.28 -2.26
CA ASP A 31 -12.54 24.90 -1.85
C ASP A 31 -11.32 24.02 -2.13
N LEU A 32 -11.50 22.72 -2.28
CA LEU A 32 -10.47 21.74 -2.68
C LEU A 32 -10.37 21.59 -4.20
N GLU A 33 -11.04 22.49 -4.94
CA GLU A 33 -11.00 22.63 -6.39
C GLU A 33 -11.55 21.44 -7.17
N TYR A 34 -12.49 20.66 -6.63
CA TYR A 34 -13.23 19.64 -7.41
C TYR A 34 -14.73 19.95 -7.44
N LEU A 35 -15.46 19.36 -8.39
CA LEU A 35 -16.92 19.54 -8.48
C LEU A 35 -17.61 18.70 -7.41
N GLU A 36 -18.51 19.31 -6.64
CA GLU A 36 -19.19 18.69 -5.52
C GLU A 36 -20.67 19.08 -5.47
N MET A 37 -21.48 18.10 -5.08
CA MET A 37 -22.81 18.26 -4.50
C MET A 37 -23.06 17.09 -3.53
N THR A 38 -24.15 17.12 -2.77
CA THR A 38 -24.53 16.03 -1.87
C THR A 38 -24.51 14.69 -2.61
N GLY A 39 -23.71 13.73 -2.12
CA GLY A 39 -23.60 12.39 -2.70
C GLY A 39 -22.76 12.27 -3.98
N LEU A 40 -22.12 13.35 -4.46
CA LEU A 40 -21.32 13.30 -5.69
C LEU A 40 -20.10 14.23 -5.66
N ASN A 41 -18.92 13.65 -5.92
CA ASN A 41 -17.67 14.38 -6.14
C ASN A 41 -17.07 13.99 -7.50
N VAL A 42 -16.63 14.97 -8.29
CA VAL A 42 -15.96 14.76 -9.58
C VAL A 42 -14.63 15.52 -9.60
N MET A 43 -13.54 14.77 -9.68
CA MET A 43 -12.16 15.27 -9.72
C MET A 43 -11.63 15.24 -11.15
N LEU A 44 -10.68 16.14 -11.46
CA LEU A 44 -9.93 16.12 -12.72
C LEU A 44 -8.45 16.38 -12.41
N ALA A 45 -7.62 15.36 -12.66
CA ALA A 45 -6.16 15.40 -12.52
C ALA A 45 -5.65 15.77 -11.11
N HIS A 46 -6.41 15.42 -10.06
CA HIS A 46 -5.93 15.52 -8.67
C HIS A 46 -4.91 14.43 -8.32
N ASP A 47 -5.14 13.22 -8.85
CA ASP A 47 -4.21 12.10 -8.75
C ASP A 47 -3.25 12.05 -9.95
N PHE A 48 -2.16 11.30 -9.80
CA PHE A 48 -1.00 11.31 -10.71
C PHE A 48 -0.44 9.91 -11.00
N TYR A 49 -1.20 8.85 -10.71
CA TYR A 49 -0.77 7.47 -10.80
C TYR A 49 -1.75 6.64 -11.66
N PRO A 50 -1.91 6.99 -12.95
CA PRO A 50 -2.89 6.36 -13.83
C PRO A 50 -2.70 4.85 -13.99
N GLU A 51 -1.47 4.36 -13.88
CA GLU A 51 -1.12 2.93 -13.87
C GLU A 51 -1.76 2.14 -12.72
N SER A 52 -2.22 2.82 -11.65
CA SER A 52 -2.94 2.23 -10.52
C SER A 52 -4.40 2.70 -10.44
N HIS A 53 -4.99 3.08 -11.58
CA HIS A 53 -6.36 3.57 -11.67
C HIS A 53 -6.58 4.85 -10.85
N GLN A 54 -5.64 5.80 -10.92
CA GLN A 54 -5.67 7.08 -10.20
C GLN A 54 -5.18 8.22 -11.12
N GLY A 55 -5.99 8.62 -12.09
CA GLY A 55 -5.68 9.69 -13.04
C GLY A 55 -6.92 10.28 -13.72
N GLY A 56 -6.71 11.22 -14.65
CA GLY A 56 -7.77 11.80 -15.48
C GLY A 56 -8.97 12.35 -14.70
N VAL A 57 -10.18 12.15 -15.23
CA VAL A 57 -11.45 12.37 -14.50
C VAL A 57 -11.70 11.20 -13.55
N GLY A 58 -12.03 11.50 -12.29
CA GLY A 58 -12.47 10.52 -11.28
C GLY A 58 -13.80 10.89 -10.65
N ILE A 59 -14.60 9.89 -10.29
CA ILE A 59 -15.95 10.08 -9.71
C ILE A 59 -16.11 9.27 -8.43
N ILE A 60 -16.50 9.96 -7.36
CA ILE A 60 -16.97 9.37 -6.11
C ILE A 60 -18.47 9.64 -6.02
N GLN A 61 -19.27 8.59 -6.00
CA GLN A 61 -20.73 8.62 -5.94
C GLN A 61 -21.18 7.90 -4.67
N ASN A 62 -21.99 8.56 -3.85
CA ASN A 62 -22.59 8.02 -2.62
C ASN A 62 -21.56 7.28 -1.72
N GLY A 63 -20.39 7.90 -1.57
CA GLY A 63 -19.28 7.38 -0.76
C GLY A 63 -18.57 6.16 -1.35
N LEU A 64 -18.64 5.97 -2.67
CA LEU A 64 -17.90 4.93 -3.41
C LEU A 64 -17.18 5.56 -4.59
N ARG A 65 -15.90 5.23 -4.79
CA ARG A 65 -15.21 5.57 -6.05
C ARG A 65 -15.70 4.62 -7.14
N ILE A 66 -16.44 5.17 -8.10
CA ILE A 66 -17.10 4.36 -9.14
C ILE A 66 -16.31 4.34 -10.45
N GLY A 67 -15.44 5.33 -10.69
CA GLY A 67 -14.61 5.36 -11.88
C GLY A 67 -13.51 6.42 -11.87
N THR A 68 -12.58 6.29 -12.82
CA THR A 68 -11.33 7.05 -12.89
C THR A 68 -10.71 7.02 -14.29
N ASN A 69 -9.49 7.54 -14.45
CA ASN A 69 -8.68 7.53 -15.67
C ASN A 69 -9.34 8.14 -16.90
N GLY A 70 -10.33 9.03 -16.70
CA GLY A 70 -11.02 9.73 -17.79
C GLY A 70 -10.09 10.68 -18.55
N ASP A 71 -9.39 10.22 -19.57
CA ASP A 71 -8.48 10.99 -20.44
C ASP A 71 -8.25 10.29 -21.81
N LEU A 72 -7.42 10.87 -22.69
CA LEU A 72 -7.10 10.23 -23.98
C LEU A 72 -5.99 9.18 -23.80
N ARG A 73 -6.24 7.98 -24.34
CA ARG A 73 -5.31 6.84 -24.37
C ARG A 73 -5.03 6.40 -25.81
N LEU A 74 -3.86 5.80 -26.00
CA LEU A 74 -3.42 5.29 -27.30
C LEU A 74 -3.96 3.89 -27.62
N GLU A 75 -4.51 3.20 -26.61
CA GLU A 75 -5.01 1.83 -26.70
C GLU A 75 -6.37 1.69 -25.99
N PRO A 76 -7.19 0.67 -26.34
CA PRO A 76 -8.52 0.50 -25.75
C PRO A 76 -8.51 0.18 -24.26
N THR A 77 -7.53 -0.60 -23.80
CA THR A 77 -7.44 -1.12 -22.43
C THR A 77 -5.98 -1.09 -21.95
N PRO A 78 -5.41 0.10 -21.71
CA PRO A 78 -3.99 0.23 -21.37
C PRO A 78 -3.70 -0.40 -20.00
N GLY A 79 -2.55 -1.06 -19.87
CA GLY A 79 -2.02 -1.56 -18.61
C GLY A 79 -0.98 -0.64 -17.97
N GLN A 80 -0.22 -1.20 -17.03
CA GLN A 80 0.75 -0.46 -16.20
C GLN A 80 1.95 0.11 -16.97
N TRP A 81 2.39 -0.54 -18.06
CA TRP A 81 3.57 -0.12 -18.84
C TRP A 81 3.21 0.54 -20.17
N GLN A 82 1.94 0.91 -20.37
CA GLN A 82 1.46 1.54 -21.58
C GLN A 82 1.64 3.08 -21.52
N PRO A 83 1.79 3.75 -22.67
CA PRO A 83 1.90 5.21 -22.74
C PRO A 83 0.76 5.95 -22.05
N VAL A 84 1.11 6.79 -21.08
CA VAL A 84 0.19 7.71 -20.37
C VAL A 84 0.49 9.16 -20.74
N PRO A 85 -0.50 10.07 -20.73
CA PRO A 85 -0.22 11.47 -21.05
C PRO A 85 0.59 12.14 -19.94
N LYS A 86 1.46 13.08 -20.31
CA LYS A 86 2.01 14.06 -19.36
C LYS A 86 0.91 15.01 -18.94
N VAL A 87 0.65 15.08 -17.64
CA VAL A 87 -0.39 15.93 -17.07
C VAL A 87 0.16 17.33 -16.79
N GLY A 88 -0.43 18.35 -17.40
CA GLY A 88 -0.09 19.75 -17.17
C GLY A 88 -0.73 20.35 -15.92
N LYS A 89 -0.65 21.68 -15.80
CA LYS A 89 -1.23 22.41 -14.68
C LYS A 89 -2.77 22.47 -14.80
N ARG A 90 -3.47 22.17 -13.71
CA ARG A 90 -4.93 22.38 -13.58
C ARG A 90 -5.27 23.88 -13.60
N ILE A 91 -6.32 24.25 -14.31
CA ILE A 91 -6.89 25.59 -14.37
C ILE A 91 -8.32 25.52 -13.84
N VAL A 92 -8.60 26.31 -12.81
CA VAL A 92 -9.90 26.33 -12.11
C VAL A 92 -10.57 27.68 -12.36
N ASP A 93 -11.58 27.71 -13.22
CA ASP A 93 -12.37 28.90 -13.53
C ASP A 93 -13.69 28.85 -12.74
N ARG A 94 -13.68 29.44 -11.53
CA ARG A 94 -14.86 29.47 -10.66
C ARG A 94 -16.02 30.28 -11.24
N ASN A 95 -15.75 31.24 -12.13
CA ASN A 95 -16.80 32.05 -12.77
C ASN A 95 -17.57 31.21 -13.81
N LYS A 96 -16.86 30.33 -14.53
CA LYS A 96 -17.46 29.37 -15.47
C LYS A 96 -17.84 28.04 -14.83
N ASN A 97 -17.50 27.85 -13.55
CA ASN A 97 -17.64 26.58 -12.83
C ASN A 97 -16.94 25.43 -13.59
N GLU A 98 -15.78 25.71 -14.20
CA GLU A 98 -15.05 24.81 -15.10
C GLU A 98 -13.67 24.47 -14.54
N ILE A 99 -13.27 23.21 -14.70
CA ILE A 99 -11.89 22.76 -14.45
C ILE A 99 -11.32 22.24 -15.75
N SER A 100 -10.10 22.63 -16.08
CA SER A 100 -9.41 22.16 -17.28
C SER A 100 -7.95 21.83 -17.02
N VAL A 101 -7.38 20.95 -17.84
CA VAL A 101 -5.97 20.58 -17.80
C VAL A 101 -5.49 20.28 -19.22
N ARG A 102 -4.33 20.84 -19.59
CA ARG A 102 -3.65 20.49 -20.85
C ARG A 102 -2.79 19.25 -20.60
N MET A 103 -2.89 18.28 -21.49
CA MET A 103 -2.17 17.02 -21.45
C MET A 103 -1.45 16.79 -22.78
N GLU A 104 -0.35 16.03 -22.77
CA GLU A 104 0.46 15.80 -23.97
C GLU A 104 1.11 14.43 -24.02
N TYR A 105 1.39 13.98 -25.24
CA TYR A 105 2.19 12.80 -25.55
C TYR A 105 3.42 13.21 -26.38
N PRO A 106 4.60 12.62 -26.12
CA PRO A 106 4.91 11.70 -25.04
C PRO A 106 5.17 12.39 -23.69
N ASP A 107 5.16 11.64 -22.60
CA ASP A 107 5.81 12.08 -21.36
C ASP A 107 7.31 11.77 -21.43
N GLN A 108 8.11 12.82 -21.69
CA GLN A 108 9.58 12.70 -21.80
C GLN A 108 10.26 12.29 -20.49
N GLU A 109 9.59 12.43 -19.34
CA GLU A 109 10.12 12.01 -18.04
C GLU A 109 9.99 10.50 -17.84
N LYS A 110 9.02 9.86 -18.49
CA LYS A 110 8.79 8.40 -18.46
C LYS A 110 9.35 7.65 -19.67
N ASN A 111 9.65 8.34 -20.77
CA ASN A 111 10.13 7.70 -22.00
C ASN A 111 11.53 7.07 -21.83
N LYS A 112 11.57 5.74 -21.74
CA LYS A 112 12.77 4.90 -21.53
C LYS A 112 13.56 5.24 -20.25
N LYS A 113 12.93 5.91 -19.28
CA LYS A 113 13.56 6.48 -18.08
C LYS A 113 12.70 6.26 -16.84
N GLY A 114 13.32 6.36 -15.67
CA GLY A 114 12.63 6.29 -14.37
C GLY A 114 12.39 4.87 -13.88
N PHE A 115 11.56 4.76 -12.83
CA PHE A 115 11.29 3.51 -12.10
C PHE A 115 10.65 2.42 -12.97
N ASN A 116 9.66 2.80 -13.78
CA ASN A 116 9.06 1.93 -14.80
C ASN A 116 9.22 2.62 -16.16
N PRO A 117 10.30 2.33 -16.91
CA PRO A 117 10.53 2.96 -18.20
C PRO A 117 9.46 2.55 -19.20
N ILE A 118 8.74 3.54 -19.74
CA ILE A 118 7.71 3.34 -20.77
C ILE A 118 8.29 3.65 -22.14
N ILE A 119 7.89 2.90 -23.16
CA ILE A 119 8.26 3.19 -24.55
C ILE A 119 7.10 3.92 -25.22
N TYR A 120 7.32 5.17 -25.61
CA TYR A 120 6.33 5.93 -26.36
C TYR A 120 6.49 5.70 -27.86
N PRO A 121 5.39 5.60 -28.62
CA PRO A 121 5.44 5.59 -30.07
C PRO A 121 5.84 6.98 -30.61
N ASP A 122 6.18 7.05 -31.90
CA ASP A 122 6.44 8.33 -32.59
C ASP A 122 5.12 9.08 -32.85
N LEU A 123 4.58 9.66 -31.79
CA LEU A 123 3.36 10.45 -31.80
C LEU A 123 3.53 11.63 -30.85
N ASN A 124 3.51 12.84 -31.42
CA ASN A 124 3.53 14.08 -30.68
C ASN A 124 2.19 14.79 -30.85
N PHE A 125 1.41 14.88 -29.78
CA PHE A 125 0.18 15.67 -29.78
C PHE A 125 -0.18 16.12 -28.37
N SER A 126 -1.11 17.05 -28.29
CA SER A 126 -1.57 17.62 -27.04
C SER A 126 -3.03 18.01 -27.14
N TYR A 127 -3.68 18.07 -25.99
CA TYR A 127 -5.10 18.31 -25.88
C TYR A 127 -5.42 18.96 -24.54
N THR A 128 -6.57 19.61 -24.47
CA THR A 128 -7.15 20.15 -23.24
C THR A 128 -8.38 19.32 -22.88
N LEU A 129 -8.35 18.71 -21.70
CA LEU A 129 -9.48 18.03 -21.08
C LEU A 129 -10.19 19.00 -20.12
N LYS A 130 -11.51 19.10 -20.23
CA LYS A 130 -12.35 20.00 -19.44
C LYS A 130 -13.51 19.24 -18.81
N ILE A 131 -13.86 19.62 -17.59
CA ILE A 131 -15.12 19.21 -16.95
C ILE A 131 -15.93 20.45 -16.56
N LYS A 132 -17.24 20.41 -16.87
CA LYS A 132 -18.20 21.45 -16.52
C LYS A 132 -19.49 20.82 -15.99
N PRO A 133 -20.09 21.36 -14.93
CA PRO A 133 -21.35 20.86 -14.43
C PRO A 133 -22.52 21.28 -15.31
N GLU A 134 -23.49 20.38 -15.45
CA GLU A 134 -24.74 20.57 -16.15
C GLU A 134 -25.88 20.04 -15.26
N GLY A 135 -26.32 20.90 -14.33
CA GLY A 135 -27.22 20.50 -13.24
C GLY A 135 -26.54 19.50 -12.31
N LYS A 136 -27.01 18.24 -12.34
CA LYS A 136 -26.44 17.10 -11.60
C LYS A 136 -25.47 16.25 -12.43
N ALA A 137 -25.36 16.54 -13.72
CA ALA A 137 -24.45 15.87 -14.64
C ALA A 137 -23.14 16.64 -14.74
N VAL A 138 -22.11 15.98 -15.26
CA VAL A 138 -20.84 16.60 -15.66
C VAL A 138 -20.64 16.39 -17.16
N ARG A 139 -20.43 17.49 -17.87
CA ARG A 139 -20.02 17.48 -19.27
C ARG A 139 -18.50 17.39 -19.33
N VAL A 140 -18.00 16.38 -20.03
CA VAL A 140 -16.57 16.15 -20.29
C VAL A 140 -16.28 16.53 -21.73
N ILE A 141 -15.29 17.39 -21.95
CA ILE A 141 -14.94 17.91 -23.28
C ILE A 141 -13.43 17.72 -23.49
N VAL A 142 -13.06 17.22 -24.67
CA VAL A 142 -11.66 17.18 -25.12
C VAL A 142 -11.50 18.01 -26.38
N ASP A 143 -10.60 18.99 -26.32
CA ASP A 143 -10.14 19.77 -27.47
C ASP A 143 -8.68 19.40 -27.78
N LEU A 144 -8.37 18.99 -29.01
CA LEU A 144 -6.99 18.75 -29.44
C LEU A 144 -6.38 20.05 -29.99
N ASP A 145 -5.09 20.24 -29.76
CA ASP A 145 -4.35 21.38 -30.33
C ASP A 145 -4.31 21.29 -31.87
N ASN A 146 -4.26 20.07 -32.42
CA ASN A 146 -4.34 19.75 -33.85
C ASN A 146 -5.08 18.42 -34.07
N PRO A 147 -5.70 18.18 -35.25
CA PRO A 147 -6.29 16.88 -35.55
C PRO A 147 -5.26 15.75 -35.46
N LEU A 148 -5.72 14.54 -35.15
CA LEU A 148 -4.84 13.38 -35.11
C LEU A 148 -4.24 13.06 -36.49
N PRO A 149 -2.99 12.56 -36.55
CA PRO A 149 -2.45 11.96 -37.75
C PRO A 149 -3.29 10.76 -38.22
N LYS A 150 -3.29 10.49 -39.53
CA LYS A 150 -4.16 9.47 -40.15
C LYS A 150 -3.95 8.07 -39.58
N GLU A 151 -2.71 7.72 -39.29
CA GLU A 151 -2.29 6.43 -38.74
C GLU A 151 -2.75 6.18 -37.29
N TRP A 152 -3.21 7.22 -36.59
CA TRP A 152 -3.75 7.16 -35.22
C TRP A 152 -5.28 7.23 -35.15
N ILE A 153 -5.94 7.47 -36.29
CA ILE A 153 -7.40 7.37 -36.40
C ILE A 153 -7.84 5.93 -36.13
N GLY A 154 -8.84 5.77 -35.26
CA GLY A 154 -9.29 4.46 -34.80
C GLY A 154 -8.50 3.87 -33.62
N LYS A 155 -7.40 4.51 -33.20
CA LYS A 155 -6.57 4.06 -32.07
C LYS A 155 -6.71 4.96 -30.84
N VAL A 156 -6.60 6.29 -31.01
CA VAL A 156 -6.71 7.21 -29.87
C VAL A 156 -8.18 7.37 -29.46
N GLY A 157 -8.47 7.15 -28.18
CA GLY A 157 -9.81 7.29 -27.62
C GLY A 157 -9.80 7.90 -26.24
N PHE A 158 -10.90 8.55 -25.87
CA PHE A 158 -11.16 8.89 -24.48
C PHE A 158 -11.61 7.62 -23.77
N ASN A 159 -10.90 7.24 -22.72
CA ASN A 159 -11.18 6.06 -21.92
C ASN A 159 -11.62 6.52 -20.53
N PHE A 160 -12.66 5.91 -19.98
CA PHE A 160 -13.09 6.08 -18.59
C PHE A 160 -13.26 4.71 -17.96
N GLU A 161 -12.61 4.47 -16.83
CA GLU A 161 -12.55 3.16 -16.20
C GLU A 161 -13.54 3.08 -15.04
N LEU A 162 -14.41 2.07 -15.06
CA LEU A 162 -15.39 1.78 -14.02
C LEU A 162 -14.90 0.66 -13.11
N PHE A 163 -14.99 0.86 -11.79
CA PHE A 163 -14.44 -0.08 -10.81
C PHE A 163 -15.20 -1.43 -10.83
N PRO A 164 -14.53 -2.56 -11.13
CA PRO A 164 -15.20 -3.85 -11.29
C PRO A 164 -15.82 -4.40 -9.99
N GLY A 165 -15.15 -4.21 -8.84
CA GLY A 165 -15.53 -4.84 -7.58
C GLY A 165 -16.96 -4.52 -7.12
N ILE A 166 -17.45 -3.30 -7.41
CA ILE A 166 -18.82 -2.87 -7.07
C ILE A 166 -19.84 -3.11 -8.19
N LEU A 167 -19.38 -3.55 -9.37
CA LEU A 167 -20.20 -3.75 -10.56
C LEU A 167 -20.42 -5.22 -10.90
N PHE A 168 -19.64 -6.16 -10.37
CA PHE A 168 -19.88 -7.58 -10.66
C PHE A 168 -21.31 -8.03 -10.36
N GLY A 169 -21.91 -8.70 -11.34
CA GLY A 169 -23.30 -9.15 -11.29
C GLY A 169 -24.34 -8.05 -11.49
N LYS A 170 -23.95 -6.80 -11.67
CA LYS A 170 -24.86 -5.69 -11.98
C LYS A 170 -25.22 -5.64 -13.46
N SER A 171 -26.37 -5.07 -13.78
CA SER A 171 -26.84 -4.94 -15.16
C SER A 171 -26.27 -3.70 -15.85
N TYR A 172 -26.23 -3.72 -17.18
CA TYR A 172 -26.03 -2.53 -18.00
C TYR A 172 -26.98 -2.53 -19.19
N TYR A 173 -27.29 -1.32 -19.68
CA TYR A 173 -27.94 -1.09 -20.96
C TYR A 173 -27.06 -0.17 -21.81
N MET A 174 -26.89 -0.49 -23.08
CA MET A 174 -26.25 0.35 -24.09
C MET A 174 -27.23 0.49 -25.26
N ASP A 175 -27.97 1.60 -25.29
CA ASP A 175 -29.17 1.77 -26.12
C ASP A 175 -30.15 0.59 -25.98
N GLN A 176 -30.25 -0.27 -27.01
CA GLN A 176 -31.11 -1.47 -27.02
C GLN A 176 -30.36 -2.75 -26.60
N SER A 177 -29.02 -2.70 -26.55
CA SER A 177 -28.20 -3.80 -26.04
C SER A 177 -28.20 -3.79 -24.51
N PHE A 178 -28.06 -4.95 -23.89
CA PHE A 178 -28.00 -5.06 -22.44
C PHE A 178 -27.21 -6.30 -22.03
N GLY A 179 -26.78 -6.34 -20.77
CA GLY A 179 -26.04 -7.45 -20.25
C GLY A 179 -25.73 -7.32 -18.76
N ILE A 180 -24.76 -8.12 -18.31
CA ILE A 180 -24.30 -8.17 -16.93
C ILE A 180 -22.80 -7.94 -16.93
N PHE A 181 -22.28 -7.19 -15.96
CA PHE A 181 -20.84 -7.09 -15.71
C PHE A 181 -20.32 -8.42 -15.14
N PRO A 182 -19.49 -9.18 -15.87
CA PRO A 182 -19.11 -10.54 -15.47
C PRO A 182 -18.01 -10.52 -14.40
N ARG A 183 -18.02 -11.52 -13.51
CA ARG A 183 -16.95 -11.72 -12.50
C ARG A 183 -15.61 -12.07 -13.14
N GLN A 184 -15.64 -12.87 -14.20
CA GLN A 184 -14.47 -13.32 -14.96
C GLN A 184 -14.46 -12.70 -16.36
N LEU A 185 -13.28 -12.61 -16.97
CA LEU A 185 -13.17 -12.30 -18.39
C LEU A 185 -13.84 -13.42 -19.21
N ASN A 186 -14.65 -13.03 -20.19
CA ASN A 186 -15.19 -13.96 -21.19
C ASN A 186 -14.89 -13.43 -22.59
N GLY A 187 -14.69 -14.35 -23.55
CA GLY A 187 -14.58 -14.01 -24.96
C GLY A 187 -15.91 -13.66 -25.63
N PRO A 188 -15.92 -13.43 -26.96
CA PRO A 188 -14.80 -13.63 -27.86
C PRO A 188 -13.80 -12.46 -27.83
N GLY A 189 -12.54 -12.77 -28.17
CA GLY A 189 -11.57 -11.76 -28.58
C GLY A 189 -11.15 -11.95 -30.03
N PHE A 190 -10.35 -11.02 -30.54
CA PHE A 190 -9.86 -10.99 -31.92
C PHE A 190 -8.41 -10.49 -31.95
N ILE A 191 -7.73 -10.67 -33.09
CA ILE A 191 -6.40 -10.09 -33.34
C ILE A 191 -6.58 -8.84 -34.19
N ASP A 192 -6.04 -7.71 -33.74
CA ASP A 192 -6.10 -6.44 -34.47
C ASP A 192 -5.03 -6.31 -35.58
N GLN A 193 -4.99 -5.15 -36.22
CA GLN A 193 -4.04 -4.86 -37.32
C GLN A 193 -2.58 -4.81 -36.84
N ASP A 194 -2.35 -4.53 -35.56
CA ASP A 194 -1.03 -4.50 -34.92
C ASP A 194 -0.64 -5.88 -34.35
N LYS A 195 -1.40 -6.93 -34.71
CA LYS A 195 -1.23 -8.32 -34.26
C LYS A 195 -1.34 -8.51 -32.75
N GLN A 196 -2.03 -7.59 -32.07
CA GLN A 196 -2.34 -7.72 -30.65
C GLN A 196 -3.70 -8.39 -30.47
N TYR A 197 -3.82 -9.20 -29.44
CA TYR A 197 -5.14 -9.64 -28.98
C TYR A 197 -5.94 -8.41 -28.56
N GLN A 198 -7.26 -8.44 -28.74
CA GLN A 198 -8.23 -7.47 -28.26
C GLN A 198 -9.50 -8.23 -27.87
N THR A 199 -10.28 -7.69 -26.93
CA THR A 199 -11.62 -8.25 -26.65
C THR A 199 -12.69 -7.53 -27.46
N THR A 200 -13.71 -8.26 -27.89
CA THR A 200 -14.90 -7.65 -28.48
C THR A 200 -15.60 -6.80 -27.41
N PRO A 201 -16.01 -5.55 -27.71
CA PRO A 201 -16.79 -4.76 -26.79
C PRO A 201 -18.04 -5.50 -26.30
N MET A 202 -18.30 -5.43 -25.00
CA MET A 202 -19.50 -5.99 -24.36
C MET A 202 -20.78 -5.35 -24.90
N ALA A 203 -20.69 -4.08 -25.31
CA ALA A 203 -21.71 -3.39 -26.09
C ALA A 203 -21.17 -2.11 -26.73
N GLU A 204 -21.87 -1.63 -27.76
CA GLU A 204 -21.61 -0.34 -28.40
C GLU A 204 -22.92 0.42 -28.62
N GLY A 205 -22.90 1.75 -28.48
CA GLY A 205 -24.08 2.60 -28.62
C GLY A 205 -23.79 4.06 -28.31
N SER A 206 -24.81 4.89 -28.16
CA SER A 206 -24.66 6.32 -27.81
C SER A 206 -24.92 6.59 -26.32
N LYS A 207 -25.66 5.72 -25.63
CA LYS A 207 -26.01 5.88 -24.22
C LYS A 207 -25.80 4.59 -23.42
N LEU A 208 -24.90 4.64 -22.45
CA LEU A 208 -24.67 3.59 -21.45
C LEU A 208 -25.42 3.93 -20.16
N VAL A 209 -26.17 2.97 -19.62
CA VAL A 209 -26.73 2.99 -18.27
C VAL A 209 -26.11 1.86 -17.48
N VAL A 210 -25.39 2.19 -16.41
CA VAL A 210 -24.69 1.25 -15.51
C VAL A 210 -25.54 1.04 -14.27
N ALA A 211 -25.73 -0.22 -13.88
CA ALA A 211 -26.43 -0.65 -12.67
C ALA A 211 -27.77 0.08 -12.42
N PRO A 212 -28.70 0.14 -13.40
CA PRO A 212 -29.99 0.84 -13.24
C PRO A 212 -30.79 0.36 -12.01
N GLU A 213 -30.59 -0.90 -11.61
CA GLU A 213 -31.22 -1.53 -10.46
C GLU A 213 -30.64 -1.10 -9.10
N SER A 214 -29.54 -0.33 -9.06
CA SER A 214 -28.85 0.03 -7.82
C SER A 214 -28.71 1.54 -7.64
N ASP A 215 -29.48 2.14 -6.73
CA ASP A 215 -29.42 3.59 -6.50
C ASP A 215 -28.03 4.09 -6.08
N ARG A 216 -27.24 3.25 -5.39
CA ARG A 216 -25.91 3.65 -4.93
C ARG A 216 -24.87 3.70 -6.05
N GLN A 217 -25.02 2.90 -7.11
CA GLN A 217 -24.07 2.80 -8.24
C GLN A 217 -24.62 3.31 -9.59
N ARG A 218 -25.93 3.59 -9.71
CA ARG A 218 -26.55 3.94 -10.99
C ARG A 218 -25.85 5.14 -11.63
N LEU A 219 -25.46 5.00 -12.89
CA LEU A 219 -24.74 6.01 -13.66
C LEU A 219 -25.22 5.98 -15.11
N VAL A 220 -25.37 7.15 -15.74
CA VAL A 220 -25.64 7.27 -17.18
C VAL A 220 -24.47 7.99 -17.86
N ILE A 221 -24.00 7.47 -18.99
CA ILE A 221 -22.98 8.09 -19.84
C ILE A 221 -23.54 8.22 -21.24
N GLU A 222 -23.61 9.46 -21.75
CA GLU A 222 -24.10 9.77 -23.09
C GLU A 222 -22.98 10.39 -23.91
N ASN A 223 -22.72 9.87 -25.10
CA ASN A 223 -21.88 10.54 -26.09
C ASN A 223 -22.72 11.54 -26.88
N LEU A 224 -22.37 12.82 -26.81
CA LEU A 224 -23.09 13.89 -27.48
C LEU A 224 -22.62 14.10 -28.93
N LYS A 225 -21.63 13.33 -29.39
CA LYS A 225 -21.15 13.30 -30.78
C LYS A 225 -21.72 12.11 -31.55
N GLY A 226 -21.49 12.09 -32.87
CA GLY A 226 -22.02 11.07 -33.78
C GLY A 226 -21.30 9.71 -33.77
N ASN A 227 -20.19 9.57 -33.04
CA ASN A 227 -19.48 8.31 -32.83
C ASN A 227 -20.05 7.52 -31.65
N LYS A 228 -19.75 6.21 -31.58
CA LYS A 228 -20.27 5.32 -30.53
C LYS A 228 -19.37 5.28 -29.29
N LEU A 229 -19.99 5.10 -28.14
CA LEU A 229 -19.39 4.52 -26.95
C LEU A 229 -19.16 3.02 -27.16
N GLN A 230 -18.09 2.51 -26.58
CA GLN A 230 -17.79 1.09 -26.41
C GLN A 230 -17.71 0.81 -24.91
N LEU A 231 -18.34 -0.28 -24.45
CA LEU A 231 -18.08 -0.85 -23.13
C LEU A 231 -17.19 -2.08 -23.32
N ILE A 232 -16.02 -2.08 -22.71
CA ILE A 232 -14.97 -3.08 -22.91
C ILE A 232 -14.55 -3.65 -21.54
N ASP A 233 -14.31 -4.96 -21.47
CA ASP A 233 -13.70 -5.56 -20.29
C ASP A 233 -12.17 -5.43 -20.36
N GLY A 234 -11.59 -4.50 -19.60
CA GLY A 234 -10.14 -4.25 -19.59
C GLY A 234 -9.31 -5.44 -19.12
N ARG A 235 -9.93 -6.42 -18.46
CA ARG A 235 -9.25 -7.63 -17.99
C ARG A 235 -8.81 -8.55 -19.11
N ALA A 236 -9.29 -8.28 -20.33
CA ALA A 236 -8.89 -8.98 -21.54
C ALA A 236 -7.39 -8.96 -21.79
N GLN A 237 -6.74 -7.82 -21.53
CA GLN A 237 -5.30 -7.67 -21.72
C GLN A 237 -4.52 -7.92 -20.45
N HIS A 238 -5.07 -7.47 -19.32
CA HIS A 238 -4.33 -7.39 -18.07
C HIS A 238 -5.26 -7.77 -16.91
N ASN A 239 -4.92 -8.76 -16.09
CA ASN A 239 -5.78 -9.22 -14.99
C ASN A 239 -6.23 -8.09 -14.03
N ASN A 240 -5.43 -7.02 -13.91
CA ASN A 240 -5.74 -5.84 -13.11
C ASN A 240 -6.70 -4.84 -13.77
N GLY A 241 -7.05 -5.01 -15.05
CA GLY A 241 -7.86 -4.06 -15.82
C GLY A 241 -9.26 -3.81 -15.24
N TRP A 242 -9.77 -2.61 -15.49
CA TRP A 242 -11.13 -2.20 -15.12
C TRP A 242 -12.09 -2.27 -16.32
N PHE A 243 -13.39 -2.10 -16.11
CA PHE A 243 -14.32 -1.96 -17.24
C PHE A 243 -14.09 -0.60 -17.91
N VAL A 244 -13.77 -0.58 -19.20
CA VAL A 244 -13.46 0.65 -19.92
C VAL A 244 -14.68 1.09 -20.74
N VAL A 245 -15.12 2.31 -20.52
CA VAL A 245 -16.03 3.03 -21.43
C VAL A 245 -15.17 3.89 -22.33
N ARG A 246 -15.36 3.79 -23.65
CA ARG A 246 -14.48 4.43 -24.63
C ARG A 246 -15.22 5.05 -25.79
N SER A 247 -14.70 6.16 -26.32
CA SER A 247 -15.07 6.66 -27.65
C SER A 247 -13.84 7.18 -28.39
N LEU A 248 -13.74 6.83 -29.67
CA LEU A 248 -12.60 7.21 -30.53
C LEU A 248 -12.66 8.67 -30.93
N VAL A 249 -11.50 9.33 -31.04
CA VAL A 249 -11.42 10.68 -31.61
C VAL A 249 -11.79 10.62 -33.10
N PRO A 250 -12.79 11.39 -33.57
CA PRO A 250 -13.19 11.40 -34.97
C PRO A 250 -12.09 11.98 -35.90
N GLU A 251 -12.04 11.50 -37.14
CA GLU A 251 -11.12 12.04 -38.15
C GLU A 251 -11.34 13.54 -38.36
N GLY A 252 -10.24 14.31 -38.39
CA GLY A 252 -10.26 15.76 -38.63
C GLY A 252 -10.78 16.61 -37.46
N ALA A 253 -11.19 16.01 -36.34
CA ALA A 253 -11.70 16.75 -35.20
C ALA A 253 -10.58 17.34 -34.33
N SER A 254 -10.71 18.64 -34.01
CA SER A 254 -9.89 19.31 -32.98
C SER A 254 -10.73 19.91 -31.87
N SER A 255 -11.80 20.65 -32.20
CA SER A 255 -12.68 21.24 -31.18
C SER A 255 -13.81 20.29 -30.82
N ASN A 256 -14.08 20.14 -29.52
CA ASN A 256 -15.04 19.21 -28.95
C ASN A 256 -14.89 17.82 -29.58
N ALA A 257 -13.66 17.37 -29.77
CA ALA A 257 -13.37 16.10 -30.43
C ALA A 257 -14.00 14.93 -29.66
N ILE A 258 -14.09 15.06 -28.34
CA ILE A 258 -14.91 14.22 -27.47
C ILE A 258 -15.84 15.14 -26.67
N GLU A 259 -17.10 14.76 -26.56
CA GLU A 259 -18.08 15.47 -25.73
C GLU A 259 -19.06 14.47 -25.11
N TRP A 260 -18.91 14.22 -23.81
CA TRP A 260 -19.75 13.29 -23.06
C TRP A 260 -20.57 14.03 -22.00
N LEU A 261 -21.76 13.52 -21.72
CA LEU A 261 -22.54 13.88 -20.55
C LEU A 261 -22.59 12.69 -19.59
N ILE A 262 -22.02 12.84 -18.40
CA ILE A 262 -22.00 11.80 -17.37
C ILE A 262 -22.95 12.22 -16.25
N THR A 263 -23.96 11.39 -15.96
CA THR A 263 -24.98 11.66 -14.93
C THR A 263 -25.00 10.56 -13.87
N PRO A 264 -24.18 10.69 -12.81
CA PRO A 264 -24.22 9.82 -11.64
C PRO A 264 -25.52 10.02 -10.84
N HIS A 265 -26.06 8.96 -10.25
CA HIS A 265 -27.22 9.05 -9.37
C HIS A 265 -26.81 9.41 -7.93
N ALA A 266 -26.88 10.69 -7.60
CA ALA A 266 -26.72 11.18 -6.23
C ALA A 266 -28.01 10.95 -5.41
N ILE A 267 -27.92 10.18 -4.31
CA ILE A 267 -29.05 9.92 -3.42
C ILE A 267 -29.43 11.21 -2.68
N ALA A 268 -30.71 11.57 -2.71
CA ALA A 268 -31.18 12.80 -2.06
C ALA A 268 -30.95 12.73 -0.53
N GLY A 269 -30.31 13.77 0.03
CA GLY A 269 -29.98 13.81 1.45
C GLY A 269 -28.95 12.77 1.88
N TRP A 270 -28.16 12.22 0.95
CA TRP A 270 -27.12 11.24 1.25
C TRP A 270 -26.14 11.79 2.29
N LYS A 271 -25.80 10.92 3.25
CA LYS A 271 -24.74 11.14 4.23
C LYS A 271 -23.89 9.88 4.33
N TYR A 272 -22.60 10.09 4.56
CA TYR A 272 -21.70 9.02 4.97
C TYR A 272 -22.19 8.37 6.27
N GLU A 273 -22.26 7.04 6.29
CA GLU A 273 -22.64 6.30 7.49
C GLU A 273 -21.54 6.42 8.56
N PRO A 274 -21.89 6.53 9.85
CA PRO A 274 -20.90 6.50 10.92
C PRO A 274 -20.05 5.23 10.86
N VAL A 275 -18.75 5.36 11.07
CA VAL A 275 -17.82 4.24 11.18
C VAL A 275 -17.11 4.31 12.52
N VAL A 276 -17.11 3.21 13.26
CA VAL A 276 -16.40 3.11 14.54
C VAL A 276 -15.18 2.23 14.36
N GLN A 277 -14.02 2.80 14.64
CA GLN A 277 -12.70 2.21 14.43
C GLN A 277 -12.13 1.77 15.78
N VAL A 278 -11.71 0.51 15.83
CA VAL A 278 -11.12 -0.16 17.00
C VAL A 278 -9.99 -1.08 16.53
N SER A 279 -9.13 -1.51 17.45
CA SER A 279 -8.25 -2.65 17.19
C SER A 279 -9.10 -3.91 16.99
N GLN A 280 -8.99 -4.53 15.82
CA GLN A 280 -9.70 -5.76 15.43
C GLN A 280 -9.22 -6.99 16.21
N VAL A 281 -8.08 -6.88 16.89
CA VAL A 281 -7.59 -7.92 17.82
C VAL A 281 -8.07 -7.61 19.25
N GLY A 282 -7.92 -6.36 19.68
CA GLY A 282 -8.30 -5.91 21.02
C GLY A 282 -7.20 -5.14 21.76
N TYR A 283 -7.31 -5.12 23.09
CA TYR A 283 -6.50 -4.28 23.98
C TYR A 283 -6.03 -5.03 25.23
N HIS A 284 -4.83 -4.71 25.70
CA HIS A 284 -4.38 -5.16 27.02
C HIS A 284 -5.08 -4.36 28.14
N PRO A 285 -5.39 -4.94 29.31
CA PRO A 285 -6.00 -4.20 30.43
C PRO A 285 -5.24 -2.95 30.86
N ALA A 286 -3.91 -2.99 30.86
CA ALA A 286 -3.05 -1.86 31.24
C ALA A 286 -2.78 -0.84 30.10
N GLN A 287 -3.24 -1.12 28.89
CA GLN A 287 -3.07 -0.25 27.73
C GLN A 287 -4.16 0.84 27.68
N GLN A 288 -3.84 2.00 27.09
CA GLN A 288 -4.82 3.01 26.70
C GLN A 288 -5.74 2.47 25.58
N LYS A 289 -7.06 2.66 25.74
CA LYS A 289 -8.08 2.10 24.86
C LYS A 289 -8.96 3.22 24.35
N VAL A 290 -8.87 3.48 23.05
CA VAL A 290 -9.62 4.54 22.37
C VAL A 290 -10.27 3.95 21.13
N ALA A 291 -11.56 4.22 20.97
CA ALA A 291 -12.27 4.04 19.71
C ALA A 291 -12.40 5.41 19.03
N VAL A 292 -12.23 5.43 17.71
CA VAL A 292 -12.39 6.63 16.88
C VAL A 292 -13.70 6.50 16.11
N VAL A 293 -14.55 7.52 16.17
CA VAL A 293 -15.82 7.55 15.43
C VAL A 293 -15.69 8.54 14.29
N GLU A 294 -15.77 8.06 13.06
CA GLU A 294 -15.73 8.85 11.82
C GLU A 294 -17.16 9.13 11.35
N LEU A 295 -17.45 10.40 11.04
CA LEU A 295 -18.78 10.90 10.68
C LEU A 295 -18.73 11.73 9.40
N ASP A 296 -19.86 11.78 8.71
CA ASP A 296 -20.08 12.70 7.60
C ASP A 296 -19.69 14.14 7.98
N ALA A 297 -19.08 14.87 7.03
CA ALA A 297 -18.63 16.24 7.25
C ALA A 297 -19.78 17.19 7.66
N SER A 298 -21.00 16.93 7.19
CA SER A 298 -22.19 17.70 7.51
C SER A 298 -22.84 17.29 8.84
N GLU A 299 -22.38 16.21 9.49
CA GLU A 299 -23.05 15.69 10.68
C GLU A 299 -22.92 16.63 11.89
N THR A 300 -24.07 16.95 12.49
CA THR A 300 -24.20 17.86 13.63
C THR A 300 -24.73 17.13 14.86
N GLN A 301 -25.44 16.02 14.68
CA GLN A 301 -25.93 15.22 15.78
C GLN A 301 -24.78 14.44 16.43
N ARG A 302 -24.84 14.31 17.76
CA ARG A 302 -23.92 13.51 18.57
C ARG A 302 -24.74 12.51 19.36
N PHE A 303 -24.52 11.23 19.11
CA PHE A 303 -25.13 10.14 19.87
C PHE A 303 -24.19 9.68 20.98
N PRO A 304 -24.69 9.04 22.04
CA PRO A 304 -23.83 8.33 22.97
C PRO A 304 -23.03 7.23 22.25
N VAL A 305 -21.77 7.05 22.66
CA VAL A 305 -20.99 5.85 22.34
C VAL A 305 -21.12 4.88 23.52
N THR A 306 -21.35 3.60 23.22
CA THR A 306 -21.55 2.58 24.24
C THR A 306 -20.59 1.42 24.04
N LEU A 307 -19.88 1.04 25.10
CA LEU A 307 -19.14 -0.22 25.17
C LEU A 307 -20.06 -1.31 25.73
N TYR A 308 -20.23 -2.40 24.99
CA TYR A 308 -20.91 -3.60 25.45
C TYR A 308 -19.90 -4.73 25.64
N ARG A 309 -20.07 -5.49 26.72
CA ARG A 309 -19.46 -6.81 26.86
C ARG A 309 -20.42 -7.86 26.32
N ILE A 310 -19.90 -8.79 25.54
CA ILE A 310 -20.65 -9.94 25.03
C ILE A 310 -20.67 -11.01 26.13
N GLY A 311 -21.87 -11.35 26.61
CA GLY A 311 -22.09 -12.47 27.52
C GLY A 311 -22.04 -13.82 26.80
N GLU A 312 -21.80 -14.90 27.53
CA GLU A 312 -21.69 -16.26 26.98
C GLU A 312 -22.96 -16.73 26.24
N ASN A 313 -24.12 -16.19 26.62
CA ASN A 313 -25.41 -16.43 25.97
C ASN A 313 -25.69 -15.48 24.78
N GLY A 314 -24.70 -14.67 24.37
CA GLY A 314 -24.83 -13.65 23.32
C GLY A 314 -25.46 -12.33 23.78
N ALA A 315 -25.80 -12.17 25.07
CA ALA A 315 -26.37 -10.93 25.57
C ALA A 315 -25.35 -9.78 25.54
N MET A 316 -25.78 -8.61 25.08
CA MET A 316 -24.98 -7.38 25.09
C MET A 316 -25.15 -6.67 26.43
N LEU A 317 -24.17 -6.82 27.33
CA LEU A 317 -24.16 -6.20 28.64
C LEU A 317 -23.51 -4.81 28.54
N LYS A 318 -24.27 -3.75 28.82
CA LYS A 318 -23.75 -2.37 28.80
C LYS A 318 -22.70 -2.20 29.91
N VAL A 319 -21.48 -1.82 29.53
CA VAL A 319 -20.36 -1.61 30.47
C VAL A 319 -20.08 -0.13 30.70
N MET A 320 -20.11 0.65 29.61
CA MET A 320 -19.84 2.08 29.64
C MET A 320 -20.67 2.76 28.57
N GLU A 321 -21.21 3.93 28.88
CA GLU A 321 -21.88 4.80 27.91
C GLU A 321 -21.48 6.24 28.20
N THR A 322 -20.98 6.94 27.19
CA THR A 322 -20.60 8.35 27.33
C THR A 322 -20.99 9.13 26.09
N THR A 323 -21.10 10.45 26.24
CA THR A 323 -21.02 11.33 25.08
C THR A 323 -19.56 11.34 24.60
N PRO A 324 -19.27 11.01 23.33
CA PRO A 324 -17.90 11.02 22.83
C PRO A 324 -17.35 12.45 22.74
N ASN A 325 -16.04 12.59 22.91
CA ASN A 325 -15.36 13.89 22.79
C ASN A 325 -15.21 14.27 21.32
N ASP A 326 -15.57 15.50 20.97
CA ASP A 326 -15.32 16.00 19.61
C ASP A 326 -13.82 16.24 19.41
N TRP A 327 -13.25 15.62 18.38
CA TRP A 327 -11.87 15.82 17.99
C TRP A 327 -11.76 16.86 16.86
N GLY A 328 -12.74 16.92 15.96
CA GLY A 328 -12.81 17.89 14.86
C GLY A 328 -12.73 17.26 13.47
N LYS A 329 -12.37 18.07 12.47
CA LYS A 329 -12.27 17.65 11.06
C LYS A 329 -10.86 17.17 10.74
N PHE A 330 -10.75 16.01 10.11
CA PHE A 330 -9.51 15.52 9.49
C PHE A 330 -9.85 15.02 8.09
N ILE A 331 -9.02 15.35 7.10
CA ILE A 331 -9.29 15.04 5.68
C ILE A 331 -10.74 15.39 5.27
N ARG A 332 -11.52 14.39 4.81
CA ARG A 332 -12.92 14.52 4.41
C ARG A 332 -13.93 14.53 5.57
N TYR A 333 -13.62 13.95 6.73
CA TYR A 333 -14.63 13.58 7.74
C TYR A 333 -14.48 14.33 9.07
N LYS A 334 -15.53 14.25 9.91
CA LYS A 334 -15.50 14.68 11.32
C LYS A 334 -15.21 13.47 12.20
N TYR A 335 -14.47 13.68 13.28
CA TYR A 335 -14.04 12.60 14.17
C TYR A 335 -14.37 12.90 15.61
N LEU A 336 -14.78 11.85 16.32
CA LEU A 336 -14.99 11.83 17.76
C LEU A 336 -14.09 10.77 18.39
N LYS A 337 -13.78 10.93 19.68
CA LYS A 337 -13.01 9.96 20.46
C LYS A 337 -13.83 9.42 21.64
N PHE A 338 -13.76 8.11 21.82
CA PHE A 338 -14.31 7.41 22.97
C PHE A 338 -13.19 6.68 23.71
N ASP A 339 -12.81 7.20 24.88
CA ASP A 339 -11.81 6.59 25.75
C ASP A 339 -12.50 5.66 26.77
N PHE A 340 -12.16 4.38 26.72
CA PHE A 340 -12.65 3.34 27.63
C PHE A 340 -11.50 2.66 28.38
N THR A 341 -10.39 3.37 28.57
CA THR A 341 -9.16 2.87 29.20
C THR A 341 -9.42 2.30 30.60
N SER A 342 -10.36 2.88 31.35
CA SER A 342 -10.72 2.41 32.70
C SER A 342 -11.35 1.01 32.73
N VAL A 343 -11.83 0.51 31.59
CA VAL A 343 -12.35 -0.86 31.48
C VAL A 343 -11.19 -1.84 31.36
N GLN A 344 -10.96 -2.58 32.42
CA GLN A 344 -9.85 -3.56 32.52
C GLN A 344 -10.34 -4.99 32.64
N GLN A 345 -11.65 -5.20 32.84
CA GLN A 345 -12.21 -6.52 33.03
C GLN A 345 -12.00 -7.38 31.77
N PRO A 346 -11.39 -8.56 31.88
CA PRO A 346 -11.20 -9.41 30.71
C PRO A 346 -12.53 -9.87 30.10
N GLY A 347 -12.59 -9.94 28.76
CA GLY A 347 -13.78 -10.40 28.04
C GLY A 347 -13.81 -9.99 26.57
N MET A 348 -14.91 -10.32 25.89
CA MET A 348 -15.20 -9.90 24.51
C MET A 348 -16.11 -8.68 24.52
N TYR A 349 -15.85 -7.73 23.63
CA TYR A 349 -16.50 -6.43 23.61
C TYR A 349 -16.85 -5.97 22.20
N VAL A 350 -17.82 -5.07 22.10
CA VAL A 350 -18.12 -4.27 20.91
C VAL A 350 -18.37 -2.82 21.31
N VAL A 351 -18.06 -1.89 20.40
CA VAL A 351 -18.45 -0.47 20.55
C VAL A 351 -19.63 -0.19 19.63
N LYS A 352 -20.64 0.51 20.14
CA LYS A 352 -21.81 0.95 19.38
C LYS A 352 -21.88 2.47 19.35
N TYR A 353 -22.14 3.02 18.16
CA TYR A 353 -22.50 4.43 17.96
C TYR A 353 -23.65 4.52 16.98
N ASN A 354 -24.79 5.06 17.41
CA ASN A 354 -26.02 5.08 16.62
C ASN A 354 -26.36 3.67 16.09
N ASN A 355 -26.40 3.49 14.76
CA ASN A 355 -26.70 2.23 14.09
C ASN A 355 -25.46 1.38 13.82
N TYR A 356 -24.25 1.91 14.03
CA TYR A 356 -23.00 1.18 13.80
C TYR A 356 -22.62 0.39 15.05
N THR A 357 -22.26 -0.88 14.88
CA THR A 357 -21.66 -1.73 15.92
C THR A 357 -20.38 -2.31 15.35
N THR A 358 -19.26 -2.18 16.07
CA THR A 358 -17.98 -2.76 15.65
C THR A 358 -18.05 -4.27 15.61
N GLU A 359 -17.09 -4.85 14.91
CA GLU A 359 -16.71 -6.24 15.07
C GLU A 359 -16.23 -6.51 16.52
N PRO A 360 -16.33 -7.76 17.02
CA PRO A 360 -15.88 -8.09 18.37
C PRO A 360 -14.38 -7.92 18.56
N PHE A 361 -13.95 -7.50 19.75
CA PHE A 361 -12.54 -7.48 20.13
C PHE A 361 -12.39 -7.89 21.60
N GLN A 362 -11.19 -8.33 22.00
CA GLN A 362 -10.96 -8.75 23.38
C GLN A 362 -10.33 -7.63 24.23
N ILE A 363 -10.65 -7.60 25.51
CA ILE A 363 -9.77 -6.99 26.53
C ILE A 363 -9.17 -8.16 27.29
N SER A 364 -7.84 -8.33 27.26
CA SER A 364 -7.19 -9.51 27.83
C SER A 364 -5.69 -9.28 28.04
N LYS A 365 -5.13 -9.84 29.13
CA LYS A 365 -3.67 -9.86 29.32
C LYS A 365 -2.94 -10.73 28.27
N ASN A 366 -3.67 -11.59 27.57
CA ASN A 366 -3.11 -12.50 26.57
C ASN A 366 -3.37 -12.04 25.13
N VAL A 367 -3.88 -10.82 24.93
CA VAL A 367 -4.38 -10.33 23.63
C VAL A 367 -3.32 -10.37 22.52
N PHE A 368 -2.03 -10.19 22.86
CA PHE A 368 -0.93 -10.16 21.88
C PHE A 368 -0.08 -11.44 21.90
N LYS A 369 -0.39 -12.41 22.78
CA LYS A 369 0.45 -13.59 23.00
C LYS A 369 0.32 -14.64 21.91
N ARG A 370 -0.85 -14.74 21.26
CA ARG A 370 -1.16 -15.78 20.26
C ARG A 370 -2.06 -15.24 19.15
N ASN A 371 -1.88 -15.77 17.95
CA ASN A 371 -2.69 -15.53 16.75
C ASN A 371 -2.60 -14.08 16.22
N VAL A 372 -1.52 -13.36 16.51
CA VAL A 372 -1.36 -11.96 16.10
C VAL A 372 -0.10 -11.79 15.26
N TRP A 373 1.07 -12.09 15.83
CA TRP A 373 2.36 -11.99 15.13
C TRP A 373 2.83 -13.33 14.57
N GLN A 374 2.32 -14.45 15.09
CA GLN A 374 2.75 -15.80 14.68
C GLN A 374 2.52 -16.05 13.19
N PRO A 375 1.34 -15.74 12.60
CA PRO A 375 1.12 -16.01 11.17
C PRO A 375 2.15 -15.32 10.26
N THR A 376 2.66 -14.16 10.67
CA THR A 376 3.72 -13.45 9.95
C THR A 376 5.02 -14.26 9.94
N LEU A 377 5.40 -14.83 11.09
CA LEU A 377 6.63 -15.62 11.23
C LEU A 377 6.50 -17.05 10.66
N GLU A 378 5.37 -17.71 10.92
CA GLU A 378 5.19 -19.14 10.67
C GLU A 378 4.61 -19.43 9.28
N THR A 379 3.91 -18.47 8.65
CA THR A 379 3.27 -18.65 7.34
C THR A 379 3.76 -17.65 6.31
N PHE A 380 3.63 -16.34 6.54
CA PHE A 380 3.92 -15.34 5.52
C PHE A 380 5.40 -15.32 5.10
N LEU A 381 6.33 -15.20 6.06
CA LEU A 381 7.76 -15.22 5.77
C LEU A 381 8.17 -16.53 5.05
N PRO A 382 7.79 -17.73 5.53
CA PRO A 382 7.96 -18.98 4.80
C PRO A 382 7.41 -19.01 3.38
N ALA A 383 6.18 -18.53 3.17
CA ALA A 383 5.54 -18.51 1.85
C ALA A 383 6.27 -17.59 0.85
N GLN A 384 7.02 -16.61 1.35
CA GLN A 384 7.84 -15.71 0.54
C GLN A 384 9.27 -16.23 0.31
N MET A 385 9.70 -17.33 0.92
CA MET A 385 11.09 -17.80 0.84
C MET A 385 11.46 -18.28 -0.57
N CYS A 386 12.39 -17.57 -1.20
CA CYS A 386 12.90 -17.88 -2.51
C CYS A 386 13.88 -19.08 -2.45
N HIS A 387 14.11 -19.76 -3.58
CA HIS A 387 15.05 -20.87 -3.67
C HIS A 387 14.66 -22.13 -2.88
N MET A 388 13.40 -22.21 -2.45
CA MET A 388 12.85 -23.29 -1.64
C MET A 388 11.59 -23.85 -2.30
N LYS A 389 11.23 -25.08 -1.94
CA LYS A 389 9.86 -25.60 -2.07
C LYS A 389 9.14 -25.41 -0.74
N VAL A 390 7.91 -24.88 -0.77
CA VAL A 390 7.18 -24.50 0.45
C VAL A 390 5.88 -25.27 0.60
N ASN A 391 5.84 -26.17 1.58
CA ASN A 391 4.69 -27.01 1.89
C ASN A 391 3.94 -26.47 3.12
N ASP A 392 2.61 -26.54 3.09
CA ASP A 392 1.70 -26.30 4.21
C ASP A 392 0.66 -27.44 4.23
N ARG A 393 1.02 -28.53 4.88
CA ARG A 393 0.24 -29.78 4.93
C ARG A 393 -0.05 -30.34 3.53
N TYR A 394 -1.27 -30.15 3.01
CA TYR A 394 -1.67 -30.61 1.67
C TYR A 394 -1.51 -29.52 0.60
N LYS A 395 -1.21 -28.28 0.99
CA LYS A 395 -0.97 -27.16 0.10
C LYS A 395 0.51 -27.06 -0.20
N VAL A 396 0.84 -26.72 -1.45
CA VAL A 396 2.15 -26.20 -1.82
C VAL A 396 1.95 -24.73 -2.14
N TRP A 397 2.61 -23.83 -1.40
CA TRP A 397 2.57 -22.41 -1.72
C TRP A 397 3.31 -22.14 -3.03
N HIS A 398 4.47 -22.78 -3.20
CA HIS A 398 5.18 -22.85 -4.47
C HIS A 398 6.17 -24.02 -4.53
N GLY A 399 6.45 -24.47 -5.76
CA GLY A 399 7.50 -25.44 -6.05
C GLY A 399 8.90 -24.85 -5.82
N PHE A 400 9.93 -25.60 -6.21
CA PHE A 400 11.29 -25.05 -6.24
C PHE A 400 11.37 -23.90 -7.25
N CYS A 401 11.57 -22.68 -6.76
CA CYS A 401 11.70 -21.51 -7.61
C CYS A 401 13.15 -21.04 -7.73
N HIS A 402 13.49 -20.48 -8.89
CA HIS A 402 14.72 -19.71 -9.15
C HIS A 402 16.02 -20.45 -8.81
N LEU A 403 16.08 -21.77 -8.97
CA LEU A 403 17.30 -22.56 -8.72
C LEU A 403 18.44 -22.23 -9.71
N ASP A 404 18.09 -21.55 -10.79
CA ASP A 404 18.91 -20.93 -11.82
C ASP A 404 19.26 -19.46 -11.51
N ASP A 405 19.23 -19.03 -10.25
CA ASP A 405 19.75 -17.71 -9.90
C ASP A 405 21.28 -17.65 -9.81
N ALA A 406 21.96 -16.72 -10.49
CA ALA A 406 21.47 -15.73 -11.45
C ALA A 406 22.56 -15.41 -12.48
N ARG A 407 22.24 -14.59 -13.49
CA ARG A 407 23.22 -14.02 -14.44
C ARG A 407 23.47 -12.55 -14.16
N MET A 408 24.65 -12.03 -14.50
CA MET A 408 24.96 -10.62 -14.33
C MET A 408 24.14 -9.74 -15.28
N ALA A 409 23.49 -8.71 -14.76
CA ALA A 409 22.67 -7.78 -15.55
C ALA A 409 23.49 -7.09 -16.66
N PRO A 410 22.87 -6.79 -17.83
CA PRO A 410 23.52 -5.99 -18.87
C PRO A 410 23.90 -4.60 -18.39
N THR A 411 25.12 -4.15 -18.68
CA THR A 411 25.56 -2.76 -18.44
C THR A 411 24.73 -1.75 -19.23
N ASP A 412 24.70 -0.51 -18.74
CA ASP A 412 23.97 0.62 -19.35
C ASP A 412 22.48 0.34 -19.56
N SER A 413 21.87 -0.37 -18.61
CA SER A 413 20.45 -0.76 -18.66
C SER A 413 19.61 -0.02 -17.61
N ASN A 414 18.45 0.47 -18.06
CA ASN A 414 17.37 0.92 -17.19
C ASN A 414 16.22 -0.08 -17.29
N HIS A 415 16.14 -0.95 -16.30
CA HIS A 415 15.19 -2.06 -16.24
C HIS A 415 13.94 -1.64 -15.45
N PHE A 416 12.85 -2.38 -15.62
CA PHE A 416 11.62 -2.10 -14.86
C PHE A 416 11.81 -2.29 -13.36
N ASP A 417 10.87 -1.75 -12.60
CA ASP A 417 10.86 -1.79 -11.14
C ASP A 417 12.08 -1.09 -10.49
N GLY A 418 12.64 -0.07 -11.13
CA GLY A 418 13.71 0.77 -10.58
C GLY A 418 15.09 0.11 -10.52
N TYR A 419 15.29 -0.95 -11.30
CA TYR A 419 16.59 -1.61 -11.46
C TYR A 419 17.45 -0.89 -12.49
N LEU A 420 18.66 -0.50 -12.08
CA LEU A 420 19.63 0.20 -12.92
C LEU A 420 20.98 -0.51 -12.86
N GLN A 421 21.57 -0.80 -14.03
CA GLN A 421 22.95 -1.25 -14.12
C GLN A 421 23.78 -0.16 -14.80
N GLY A 422 24.85 0.28 -14.13
CA GLY A 422 25.77 1.28 -14.68
C GLY A 422 26.60 0.77 -15.86
N ASN A 423 27.57 1.58 -16.27
CA ASN A 423 28.53 1.28 -17.35
C ASN A 423 29.51 0.14 -17.05
N SER A 424 29.48 -0.42 -15.85
CA SER A 424 30.25 -1.59 -15.45
C SER A 424 29.45 -2.42 -14.46
N THR A 425 29.83 -3.70 -14.32
CA THR A 425 29.22 -4.65 -13.37
C THR A 425 29.76 -4.49 -11.95
N LEU A 426 30.79 -3.66 -11.77
CA LEU A 426 31.45 -3.36 -10.50
C LEU A 426 31.96 -4.59 -9.73
N CYS A 427 32.12 -5.72 -10.42
CA CYS A 427 32.62 -6.97 -9.89
C CYS A 427 33.42 -7.71 -10.98
N LYS A 428 33.85 -8.94 -10.68
CA LYS A 428 34.68 -9.75 -11.60
C LYS A 428 33.91 -10.37 -12.77
N HIS A 429 32.58 -10.31 -12.76
CA HIS A 429 31.71 -10.94 -13.77
C HIS A 429 31.33 -9.92 -14.85
N ALA A 430 31.33 -10.33 -16.11
CA ALA A 430 30.86 -9.54 -17.25
C ALA A 430 29.33 -9.66 -17.43
N SER A 431 28.73 -8.77 -18.23
CA SER A 431 27.31 -8.84 -18.59
C SER A 431 26.93 -10.22 -19.13
N GLY A 432 25.88 -10.83 -18.60
CA GLY A 432 25.40 -12.16 -18.99
C GLY A 432 26.14 -13.34 -18.35
N ASP A 433 27.25 -13.11 -17.65
CA ASP A 433 27.98 -14.19 -16.96
C ASP A 433 27.12 -14.84 -15.89
N ARG A 434 27.32 -16.16 -15.72
CA ARG A 434 26.73 -16.89 -14.60
C ARG A 434 27.39 -16.48 -13.29
N VAL A 435 26.59 -16.04 -12.32
CA VAL A 435 27.04 -15.76 -10.96
C VAL A 435 26.61 -16.91 -10.04
N ASN A 436 27.54 -17.84 -9.80
CA ASN A 436 27.29 -18.99 -8.94
C ASN A 436 27.04 -18.57 -7.48
N GLY A 437 26.16 -19.30 -6.79
CA GLY A 437 25.93 -19.14 -5.35
C GLY A 437 24.78 -18.21 -4.96
N LEU A 438 24.10 -17.58 -5.92
CA LEU A 438 22.95 -16.69 -5.68
C LEU A 438 21.61 -17.41 -5.55
N ASN A 439 21.55 -18.70 -5.88
CA ASN A 439 20.36 -19.54 -5.77
C ASN A 439 20.11 -20.11 -4.36
N ARG A 440 20.34 -19.32 -3.32
CA ARG A 440 20.13 -19.71 -1.92
C ARG A 440 19.67 -18.53 -1.08
N GLY A 441 18.79 -18.79 -0.12
CA GLY A 441 18.33 -17.77 0.82
C GLY A 441 17.41 -16.72 0.19
N GLY A 442 16.94 -15.82 1.05
CA GLY A 442 16.20 -14.62 0.69
C GLY A 442 14.69 -14.82 0.46
N TRP A 443 13.94 -13.74 0.54
CA TRP A 443 12.49 -13.71 0.37
C TRP A 443 12.11 -12.87 -0.85
N HIS A 444 11.13 -13.32 -1.63
CA HIS A 444 10.46 -12.48 -2.63
C HIS A 444 10.03 -11.16 -1.98
N ASP A 445 10.38 -10.03 -2.59
CA ASP A 445 10.33 -8.71 -1.92
C ASP A 445 8.92 -8.25 -1.60
N ALA A 446 7.98 -8.50 -2.51
CA ALA A 446 6.61 -8.03 -2.36
C ALA A 446 5.60 -9.01 -2.98
N GLY A 447 4.63 -8.49 -3.73
CA GLY A 447 3.69 -9.28 -4.53
C GLY A 447 4.25 -9.77 -5.87
N ASP A 448 5.47 -9.35 -6.20
CA ASP A 448 6.31 -9.88 -7.27
C ASP A 448 7.32 -10.90 -6.70
N PHE A 449 8.38 -11.20 -7.45
CA PHE A 449 9.33 -12.24 -7.07
C PHE A 449 10.79 -11.78 -7.05
N ASP A 450 11.07 -10.49 -7.20
CA ASP A 450 12.43 -9.98 -7.11
C ASP A 450 13.03 -10.15 -5.69
N LEU A 451 14.35 -9.96 -5.58
CA LEU A 451 15.06 -9.95 -4.31
C LEU A 451 15.81 -8.62 -4.17
N ARG A 452 15.50 -7.80 -3.16
CA ARG A 452 16.20 -6.53 -2.92
C ARG A 452 17.09 -6.55 -1.69
N ILE A 453 18.32 -6.07 -1.82
CA ILE A 453 19.27 -6.10 -0.69
C ILE A 453 18.77 -5.32 0.53
N GLU A 454 18.09 -4.18 0.31
CA GLU A 454 17.50 -3.38 1.39
C GLU A 454 16.47 -4.18 2.19
N SER A 455 15.51 -4.82 1.54
CA SER A 455 14.44 -5.56 2.21
C SER A 455 14.94 -6.85 2.84
N GLN A 456 15.90 -7.55 2.21
CA GLN A 456 16.56 -8.70 2.83
C GLN A 456 17.26 -8.27 4.13
N ALA A 457 18.04 -7.20 4.08
CA ALA A 457 18.79 -6.70 5.22
C ALA A 457 17.88 -6.16 6.33
N GLU A 458 16.83 -5.43 5.98
CA GLU A 458 15.85 -4.92 6.93
C GLU A 458 15.08 -6.06 7.62
N THR A 459 14.68 -7.08 6.88
CA THR A 459 14.02 -8.26 7.45
C THR A 459 14.93 -8.96 8.45
N VAL A 460 16.18 -9.22 8.07
CA VAL A 460 17.21 -9.80 8.95
C VAL A 460 17.42 -8.94 10.20
N HIS A 461 17.51 -7.61 10.04
CA HIS A 461 17.71 -6.69 11.15
C HIS A 461 16.52 -6.70 12.11
N GLY A 462 15.29 -6.55 11.61
CA GLY A 462 14.07 -6.52 12.42
C GLY A 462 13.89 -7.81 13.21
N LEU A 463 14.05 -8.98 12.58
CA LEU A 463 14.01 -10.28 13.26
C LEU A 463 15.13 -10.43 14.29
N SER A 464 16.35 -9.98 13.97
CA SER A 464 17.48 -10.04 14.92
C SER A 464 17.20 -9.20 16.17
N LEU A 465 16.63 -8.00 16.01
CA LEU A 465 16.26 -7.13 17.12
C LEU A 465 15.09 -7.71 17.94
N ALA A 466 14.07 -8.25 17.28
CA ALA A 466 12.94 -8.90 17.94
C ALA A 466 13.42 -10.11 18.78
N TYR A 467 14.25 -10.98 18.19
CA TYR A 467 14.80 -12.14 18.90
C TYR A 467 15.68 -11.71 20.08
N GLU A 468 16.56 -10.73 19.86
CA GLU A 468 17.47 -10.22 20.88
C GLU A 468 16.72 -9.69 22.10
N LEU A 469 15.63 -8.95 21.89
CA LEU A 469 14.88 -8.29 22.96
C LEU A 469 13.84 -9.19 23.63
N PHE A 470 13.12 -10.00 22.86
CA PHE A 470 11.95 -10.73 23.36
C PHE A 470 12.22 -12.22 23.58
N LYS A 471 13.36 -12.74 23.11
CA LYS A 471 13.80 -14.15 23.32
C LYS A 471 12.74 -15.15 22.86
N THR A 472 12.14 -14.87 21.71
CA THR A 472 11.06 -15.67 21.13
C THR A 472 11.59 -17.04 20.65
N ASN A 473 11.41 -18.07 21.46
CA ASN A 473 11.72 -19.47 21.13
C ASN A 473 10.53 -20.19 20.45
N TYR A 474 9.75 -19.46 19.65
CA TYR A 474 8.63 -20.02 18.92
C TYR A 474 9.13 -20.94 17.82
N ASP A 475 8.51 -22.11 17.70
CA ASP A 475 8.88 -23.18 16.80
C ASP A 475 7.59 -23.82 16.29
N ASN A 476 7.30 -23.56 15.02
CA ASN A 476 6.16 -24.14 14.33
C ASN A 476 6.44 -24.35 12.83
N THR A 477 7.63 -24.02 12.32
CA THR A 477 7.97 -24.19 10.90
C THR A 477 9.38 -24.76 10.74
N SER A 478 9.49 -25.89 10.04
CA SER A 478 10.78 -26.52 9.73
C SER A 478 11.39 -25.89 8.47
N ILE A 479 12.65 -25.48 8.52
CA ILE A 479 13.39 -24.96 7.34
C ILE A 479 14.64 -25.81 7.09
N ASP A 480 14.60 -26.63 6.05
CA ASP A 480 15.74 -27.43 5.61
C ASP A 480 16.49 -26.72 4.47
N GLN A 481 17.53 -25.96 4.82
CA GLN A 481 18.37 -25.23 3.86
C GLN A 481 19.15 -26.15 2.91
N VAL A 482 19.39 -27.41 3.27
CA VAL A 482 20.18 -28.37 2.48
C VAL A 482 19.32 -28.95 1.37
N ASN A 483 18.15 -29.47 1.73
CA ASN A 483 17.21 -30.04 0.78
C ASN A 483 16.28 -29.00 0.13
N LYS A 484 16.35 -27.75 0.60
CA LYS A 484 15.57 -26.60 0.14
C LYS A 484 14.07 -26.80 0.30
N ILE A 485 13.66 -27.37 1.44
CA ILE A 485 12.26 -27.68 1.75
C ILE A 485 11.84 -26.92 3.02
N ILE A 486 10.63 -26.39 2.99
CA ILE A 486 9.95 -25.82 4.15
C ILE A 486 8.70 -26.64 4.43
N GLU A 487 8.48 -26.95 5.71
CA GLU A 487 7.24 -27.52 6.21
C GLU A 487 6.62 -26.56 7.24
N ILE A 488 5.61 -25.81 6.81
CA ILE A 488 4.84 -24.91 7.68
C ILE A 488 3.98 -25.74 8.64
N HIS A 489 3.86 -25.29 9.89
CA HIS A 489 3.13 -25.97 10.97
C HIS A 489 3.73 -27.35 11.34
N GLN A 490 5.06 -27.49 11.21
CA GLN A 490 5.83 -28.66 11.61
C GLN A 490 7.05 -28.17 12.42
N PRO A 491 7.04 -28.28 13.75
CA PRO A 491 8.18 -27.86 14.57
C PRO A 491 9.37 -28.81 14.43
N ASP A 492 10.60 -28.28 14.45
CA ASP A 492 11.86 -29.06 14.35
C ASP A 492 12.80 -28.90 15.54
N GLY A 493 12.34 -28.26 16.60
CA GLY A 493 13.12 -27.98 17.81
C GLY A 493 13.98 -26.72 17.72
N LYS A 494 13.89 -25.95 16.64
CA LYS A 494 14.65 -24.71 16.43
C LYS A 494 13.72 -23.51 16.41
N ALA A 495 14.20 -22.38 16.94
CA ALA A 495 13.41 -21.15 16.90
C ALA A 495 13.23 -20.66 15.46
N ASP A 496 11.97 -20.54 15.00
CA ASP A 496 11.61 -20.12 13.64
C ASP A 496 12.30 -18.80 13.26
N MET A 497 12.39 -17.86 14.21
CA MET A 497 13.02 -16.57 13.99
C MET A 497 14.52 -16.70 13.65
N LEU A 498 15.24 -17.63 14.28
CA LEU A 498 16.64 -17.91 13.94
C LEU A 498 16.77 -18.60 12.58
N GLN A 499 15.85 -19.52 12.25
CA GLN A 499 15.81 -20.17 10.94
C GLN A 499 15.55 -19.17 9.80
N GLN A 500 14.64 -18.21 10.02
CA GLN A 500 14.39 -17.11 9.09
C GLN A 500 15.63 -16.19 8.93
N ILE A 501 16.27 -15.79 10.05
CA ILE A 501 17.50 -14.98 9.99
C ILE A 501 18.60 -15.72 9.21
N GLU A 502 18.78 -17.03 9.44
CA GLU A 502 19.71 -17.85 8.67
C GLU A 502 19.42 -17.78 7.17
N HIS A 503 18.16 -17.94 6.77
CA HIS A 503 17.77 -17.91 5.36
C HIS A 503 18.09 -16.58 4.68
N GLY A 504 17.76 -15.44 5.32
CA GLY A 504 18.11 -14.12 4.80
C GLY A 504 19.62 -13.91 4.70
N LEU A 505 20.37 -14.35 5.70
CA LEU A 505 21.84 -14.25 5.71
C LEU A 505 22.49 -15.11 4.62
N LEU A 506 21.93 -16.27 4.27
CA LEU A 506 22.44 -17.09 3.17
C LEU A 506 22.41 -16.35 1.82
N SER A 507 21.41 -15.49 1.60
CA SER A 507 21.35 -14.62 0.43
C SER A 507 22.38 -13.48 0.50
N ILE A 508 22.39 -12.73 1.61
CA ILE A 508 23.26 -11.54 1.75
C ILE A 508 24.74 -11.92 1.76
N VAL A 509 25.13 -12.88 2.61
CA VAL A 509 26.52 -13.34 2.75
C VAL A 509 26.95 -14.09 1.50
N GLY A 510 26.10 -14.97 0.96
CA GLY A 510 26.38 -15.69 -0.28
C GLY A 510 26.60 -14.74 -1.46
N GLY A 511 25.73 -13.74 -1.61
CA GLY A 511 25.88 -12.69 -2.62
C GLY A 511 27.17 -11.90 -2.48
N TYR A 512 27.54 -11.52 -1.25
CA TYR A 512 28.81 -10.85 -0.98
C TYR A 512 30.02 -11.71 -1.37
N GLU A 513 30.03 -12.99 -1.02
CA GLU A 513 31.10 -13.93 -1.36
C GLU A 513 31.22 -14.16 -2.87
N SER A 514 30.09 -14.24 -3.58
CA SER A 514 30.05 -14.48 -5.03
C SER A 514 30.50 -13.27 -5.86
N LEU A 515 30.17 -12.06 -5.42
CA LEU A 515 30.42 -10.81 -6.16
C LEU A 515 31.64 -10.04 -5.63
N GLY A 516 32.08 -10.28 -4.39
CA GLY A 516 33.03 -9.43 -3.67
C GLY A 516 32.42 -8.11 -3.17
N ARG A 517 31.09 -7.98 -3.27
CA ARG A 517 30.29 -6.82 -2.85
C ARG A 517 28.83 -7.21 -2.67
N LEU A 518 28.03 -6.32 -2.07
CA LEU A 518 26.58 -6.51 -2.02
C LEU A 518 25.96 -6.37 -3.42
N TYR A 519 24.98 -7.22 -3.73
CA TYR A 519 24.11 -7.04 -4.90
C TYR A 519 23.12 -5.90 -4.65
N ARG A 520 22.58 -5.28 -5.71
CA ARG A 520 21.47 -4.32 -5.66
C ARG A 520 20.14 -5.05 -5.52
N GLY A 521 19.93 -6.03 -6.38
CA GLY A 521 18.79 -6.95 -6.32
C GLY A 521 18.88 -8.00 -7.42
N ILE A 522 17.93 -8.93 -7.46
CA ILE A 522 17.81 -9.98 -8.47
C ILE A 522 16.38 -9.98 -9.03
N ILE A 523 16.23 -9.83 -10.35
CA ILE A 523 14.92 -9.69 -11.00
C ILE A 523 14.90 -10.37 -12.38
N CYS A 524 13.74 -10.87 -12.82
CA CYS A 524 13.58 -11.51 -14.12
C CYS A 524 13.84 -10.57 -15.32
N PRO A 525 14.25 -11.10 -16.48
CA PRO A 525 14.62 -10.29 -17.65
C PRO A 525 13.44 -9.70 -18.44
N THR A 526 12.21 -10.21 -18.27
CA THR A 526 11.07 -9.80 -19.11
C THR A 526 9.81 -9.46 -18.31
N LEU A 527 8.99 -8.52 -18.82
CA LEU A 527 7.70 -8.19 -18.22
C LEU A 527 6.73 -9.38 -18.18
N ARG A 528 6.82 -10.30 -19.16
CA ARG A 528 5.97 -11.50 -19.18
C ARG A 528 6.22 -12.40 -17.97
N GLN A 529 7.49 -12.52 -17.54
CA GLN A 529 7.83 -13.20 -16.30
C GLN A 529 7.41 -12.35 -15.09
N TYR A 530 7.67 -11.05 -15.11
CA TYR A 530 7.39 -10.15 -13.99
C TYR A 530 5.91 -10.14 -13.56
N VAL A 531 4.98 -10.20 -14.52
CA VAL A 531 3.53 -10.21 -14.25
C VAL A 531 2.97 -11.59 -13.91
N LEU A 532 3.81 -12.60 -13.67
CA LEU A 532 3.36 -13.93 -13.27
C LEU A 532 2.48 -13.86 -12.01
N LEU A 533 1.36 -14.57 -12.05
CA LEU A 533 0.45 -14.79 -10.92
C LEU A 533 0.46 -16.29 -10.59
N GLY A 534 0.58 -16.64 -9.32
CA GLY A 534 0.62 -18.02 -8.85
C GLY A 534 2.03 -18.51 -8.49
N ASP A 535 2.35 -19.75 -8.84
CA ASP A 535 3.55 -20.45 -8.38
C ASP A 535 4.84 -19.94 -9.08
N PRO A 536 5.76 -19.26 -8.35
CA PRO A 536 7.03 -18.77 -8.89
C PRO A 536 7.96 -19.84 -9.46
N ALA A 537 7.74 -21.13 -9.19
CA ALA A 537 8.49 -22.21 -9.83
C ALA A 537 8.34 -22.21 -11.36
N ASN A 538 7.34 -21.50 -11.89
CA ASN A 538 7.08 -21.37 -13.32
C ASN A 538 7.63 -20.08 -13.93
N MET A 539 8.35 -19.25 -13.17
CA MET A 539 8.97 -18.03 -13.70
C MET A 539 10.14 -18.34 -14.65
N THR A 540 10.89 -19.40 -14.36
CA THR A 540 12.03 -19.89 -15.14
C THR A 540 11.93 -21.40 -15.31
N ASP A 541 12.75 -21.97 -16.19
CA ASP A 541 12.86 -23.43 -16.33
C ASP A 541 13.70 -24.10 -15.22
N ASN A 542 14.18 -23.32 -14.24
CA ASN A 542 15.06 -23.71 -13.14
C ASN A 542 16.40 -24.34 -13.60
N ARG A 543 16.84 -24.09 -14.83
CA ARG A 543 18.13 -24.56 -15.37
C ARG A 543 18.96 -23.36 -15.79
N ASN A 544 20.24 -23.42 -15.47
CA ASN A 544 21.16 -22.38 -15.91
C ASN A 544 21.16 -22.28 -17.44
N TYR A 545 20.92 -21.08 -17.97
CA TYR A 545 21.07 -20.82 -19.38
C TYR A 545 22.51 -21.10 -19.84
N VAL A 546 22.63 -21.84 -20.94
CA VAL A 546 23.89 -22.13 -21.62
C VAL A 546 23.79 -21.58 -23.03
N ASN A 547 24.57 -20.53 -23.32
CA ASN A 547 24.61 -19.96 -24.67
C ASN A 547 25.23 -20.97 -25.65
N ASN A 548 24.42 -21.54 -26.54
CA ASN A 548 24.89 -22.42 -27.60
C ASN A 548 24.90 -21.66 -28.94
N ILE A 549 26.11 -21.25 -29.36
CA ILE A 549 26.35 -20.43 -30.57
C ILE A 549 25.79 -21.09 -31.85
N SER A 550 25.57 -22.42 -31.86
CA SER A 550 25.10 -23.15 -33.05
C SER A 550 23.57 -23.19 -33.24
N THR A 551 22.76 -22.67 -32.31
CA THR A 551 21.29 -22.73 -32.39
C THR A 551 20.66 -21.37 -32.12
N THR A 552 19.57 -21.05 -32.80
CA THR A 552 18.76 -19.88 -32.44
C THR A 552 18.24 -20.04 -31.01
N GLU A 553 18.48 -19.02 -30.19
CA GLU A 553 18.01 -19.00 -28.79
C GLU A 553 16.48 -19.13 -28.72
N PRO A 554 15.94 -20.05 -27.91
CA PRO A 554 14.50 -20.11 -27.65
C PRO A 554 14.00 -18.81 -27.02
N LYS A 555 12.73 -18.46 -27.29
CA LYS A 555 12.10 -17.30 -26.64
C LYS A 555 12.08 -17.50 -25.12
N VAL A 556 12.28 -16.41 -24.35
CA VAL A 556 12.17 -16.43 -22.89
C VAL A 556 10.84 -17.08 -22.44
N GLY A 557 10.93 -17.99 -21.48
CA GLY A 557 9.81 -18.80 -20.97
C GLY A 557 9.64 -20.14 -21.67
N TYR A 558 10.50 -20.48 -22.64
CA TYR A 558 10.61 -21.83 -23.20
C TYR A 558 11.85 -22.54 -22.62
N PRO A 559 11.85 -23.88 -22.56
CA PRO A 559 13.00 -24.63 -22.04
C PRO A 559 14.31 -24.27 -22.77
N GLY A 560 15.37 -23.99 -22.01
CA GLY A 560 16.69 -23.61 -22.52
C GLY A 560 16.80 -22.17 -23.03
N SER A 561 15.81 -21.32 -22.77
CA SER A 561 15.88 -19.88 -23.08
C SER A 561 16.72 -19.11 -22.05
N ALA A 562 17.09 -17.87 -22.35
CA ALA A 562 17.76 -16.97 -21.40
C ALA A 562 16.79 -16.40 -20.36
N ASP A 563 16.05 -17.25 -19.65
CA ASP A 563 15.05 -16.85 -18.66
C ASP A 563 15.61 -16.66 -17.25
N ASP A 564 16.87 -17.09 -16.96
CA ASP A 564 17.55 -16.83 -15.69
C ASP A 564 17.43 -15.35 -15.31
N ARG A 565 17.09 -15.11 -14.05
CA ARG A 565 17.03 -13.77 -13.47
C ARG A 565 18.39 -13.08 -13.48
N TRP A 566 18.35 -11.76 -13.48
CA TRP A 566 19.53 -10.91 -13.51
C TRP A 566 19.86 -10.36 -12.13
N VAL A 567 21.12 -10.48 -11.73
CA VAL A 567 21.67 -9.79 -10.56
C VAL A 567 22.24 -8.44 -10.96
N PHE A 568 21.82 -7.41 -10.24
CA PHE A 568 22.29 -6.04 -10.43
C PHE A 568 23.30 -5.67 -9.37
N THR A 569 24.17 -4.71 -9.67
CA THR A 569 25.09 -4.09 -8.71
C THR A 569 24.95 -2.58 -8.74
N GLU A 570 25.30 -1.93 -7.62
CA GLU A 570 25.25 -0.48 -7.50
C GLU A 570 26.42 0.04 -6.66
N ASN A 571 26.72 1.34 -6.76
CA ASN A 571 27.55 2.04 -5.78
C ASN A 571 26.66 2.92 -4.90
N ASN A 572 26.21 2.36 -3.78
CA ASN A 572 25.31 3.02 -2.84
C ASN A 572 25.84 2.91 -1.40
N PRO A 573 26.67 3.87 -0.94
CA PRO A 573 27.29 3.81 0.38
C PRO A 573 26.29 3.73 1.54
N GLU A 574 25.16 4.42 1.46
CA GLU A 574 24.14 4.39 2.50
C GLU A 574 23.58 2.98 2.67
N ARG A 575 23.22 2.33 1.56
CA ARG A 575 22.69 0.97 1.58
C ARG A 575 23.71 -0.07 2.01
N GLU A 576 24.97 0.09 1.59
CA GLU A 576 26.06 -0.77 2.07
C GLU A 576 26.21 -0.68 3.60
N LEU A 577 26.18 0.53 4.17
CA LEU A 577 26.30 0.75 5.62
C LEU A 577 25.06 0.24 6.38
N ASN A 578 23.86 0.44 5.84
CA ASN A 578 22.62 -0.09 6.43
C ASN A 578 22.59 -1.62 6.43
N THR A 579 23.05 -2.26 5.35
CA THR A 579 23.18 -3.72 5.26
C THR A 579 24.23 -4.24 6.25
N ALA A 580 25.37 -3.56 6.36
CA ALA A 580 26.38 -3.89 7.35
C ALA A 580 25.83 -3.83 8.79
N ALA A 581 24.93 -2.89 9.08
CA ALA A 581 24.31 -2.79 10.41
C ALA A 581 23.42 -4.01 10.70
N ALA A 582 22.64 -4.45 9.70
CA ALA A 582 21.87 -5.69 9.79
C ALA A 582 22.78 -6.90 10.08
N LEU A 583 23.87 -7.05 9.32
CA LEU A 583 24.86 -8.13 9.52
C LEU A 583 25.50 -8.10 10.91
N ALA A 584 25.88 -6.91 11.41
CA ALA A 584 26.43 -6.73 12.74
C ALA A 584 25.42 -7.15 13.83
N SER A 585 24.14 -6.83 13.66
CA SER A 585 23.08 -7.25 14.58
C SER A 585 22.81 -8.76 14.54
N ALA A 586 22.72 -9.33 13.34
CA ALA A 586 22.44 -10.75 13.15
C ALA A 586 23.58 -11.62 13.70
N SER A 587 24.83 -11.17 13.57
CA SER A 587 25.99 -11.88 14.13
C SER A 587 25.90 -12.13 15.65
N ARG A 588 25.13 -11.33 16.40
CA ARG A 588 24.94 -11.52 17.84
C ARG A 588 24.01 -12.68 18.15
N VAL A 589 22.88 -12.76 17.43
CA VAL A 589 21.83 -13.74 17.69
C VAL A 589 22.10 -15.10 17.02
N MET A 590 22.91 -15.12 15.96
CA MET A 590 23.29 -16.36 15.28
C MET A 590 24.37 -17.16 16.00
N LYS A 591 25.06 -16.60 17.00
CA LYS A 591 26.03 -17.34 17.81
C LYS A 591 25.34 -18.48 18.57
N GLY A 592 25.93 -19.67 18.51
CA GLY A 592 25.37 -20.90 19.07
C GLY A 592 24.27 -21.55 18.22
N PHE A 593 23.79 -20.88 17.17
CA PHE A 593 22.86 -21.44 16.19
C PHE A 593 23.60 -21.80 14.89
N ASN A 594 24.29 -20.82 14.29
CA ASN A 594 25.19 -21.00 13.16
C ASN A 594 26.42 -20.09 13.31
N ASP A 595 27.44 -20.58 14.01
CA ASP A 595 28.64 -19.81 14.34
C ASP A 595 29.45 -19.38 13.12
N THR A 596 29.43 -20.18 12.05
CA THR A 596 30.13 -19.83 10.81
C THR A 596 29.47 -18.63 10.14
N LEU A 597 28.14 -18.65 10.03
CA LEU A 597 27.39 -17.55 9.45
C LEU A 597 27.50 -16.29 10.32
N ALA A 598 27.42 -16.44 11.65
CA ALA A 598 27.64 -15.34 12.58
C ALA A 598 29.01 -14.67 12.39
N ALA A 599 30.08 -15.46 12.27
CA ALA A 599 31.44 -14.95 12.06
C ALA A 599 31.58 -14.23 10.70
N LYS A 600 31.03 -14.81 9.62
CA LYS A 600 31.03 -14.20 8.29
C LYS A 600 30.26 -12.88 8.25
N SER A 601 29.07 -12.83 8.85
CA SER A 601 28.27 -11.59 8.91
C SER A 601 29.03 -10.48 9.62
N LEU A 602 29.68 -10.77 10.75
CA LEU A 602 30.49 -9.77 11.45
C LEU A 602 31.70 -9.34 10.62
N ALA A 603 32.41 -10.27 9.97
CA ALA A 603 33.56 -9.95 9.15
C ALA A 603 33.18 -9.01 7.99
N ILE A 604 32.07 -9.27 7.30
CA ILE A 604 31.56 -8.40 6.22
C ILE A 604 31.16 -7.03 6.77
N ALA A 605 30.48 -6.96 7.92
CA ALA A 605 30.11 -5.68 8.53
C ALA A 605 31.34 -4.81 8.88
N LEU A 606 32.41 -5.44 9.40
CA LEU A 606 33.69 -4.77 9.67
C LEU A 606 34.39 -4.31 8.39
N GLU A 607 34.35 -5.13 7.34
CA GLU A 607 34.93 -4.79 6.05
C GLU A 607 34.20 -3.61 5.40
N LEU A 608 32.87 -3.62 5.37
CA LEU A 608 32.04 -2.52 4.89
C LEU A 608 32.25 -1.24 5.70
N TRP A 609 32.43 -1.35 7.02
CA TRP A 609 32.83 -0.20 7.83
C TRP A 609 34.14 0.44 7.32
N ASN A 610 35.14 -0.36 6.96
CA ASN A 610 36.45 0.16 6.55
C ASN A 610 36.46 0.69 5.10
N ARG A 611 35.84 -0.06 4.17
CA ARG A 611 35.97 0.19 2.72
C ARG A 611 34.95 1.19 2.17
N THR A 612 33.71 1.19 2.69
CA THR A 612 32.64 2.02 2.14
C THR A 612 32.96 3.49 2.35
N LYS A 613 32.84 4.28 1.28
CA LYS A 613 33.08 5.73 1.27
C LYS A 613 31.77 6.47 1.09
N GLU A 614 31.36 7.18 2.13
CA GLU A 614 30.16 8.01 2.20
C GLU A 614 30.52 9.49 2.07
N SER A 615 29.61 10.28 1.53
CA SER A 615 29.70 11.74 1.52
C SER A 615 29.17 12.37 2.82
N ASP A 616 28.19 11.73 3.47
CA ASP A 616 27.59 12.16 4.73
C ASP A 616 27.88 11.14 5.85
N PRO A 617 28.68 11.51 6.87
CA PRO A 617 28.94 10.65 8.02
C PRO A 617 27.68 10.18 8.77
N LEU A 618 26.53 10.83 8.59
CA LEU A 618 25.26 10.42 9.17
C LEU A 618 24.90 8.98 8.80
N HIS A 619 25.18 8.56 7.56
CA HIS A 619 24.88 7.20 7.07
C HIS A 619 25.62 6.11 7.85
N ARG A 620 26.71 6.46 8.53
CA ARG A 620 27.55 5.53 9.29
C ARG A 620 27.08 5.36 10.75
N VAL A 621 26.17 6.21 11.23
CA VAL A 621 25.69 6.20 12.63
C VAL A 621 25.03 4.87 13.01
N LYS A 622 24.16 4.31 12.15
CA LYS A 622 23.50 3.03 12.41
C LYS A 622 24.50 1.88 12.53
N LEU A 623 25.46 1.81 11.62
CA LEU A 623 26.51 0.80 11.66
C LEU A 623 27.43 0.97 12.88
N ALA A 624 27.82 2.20 13.21
CA ALA A 624 28.63 2.48 14.40
C ALA A 624 27.93 1.99 15.68
N ASN A 625 26.61 2.25 15.78
CA ASN A 625 25.81 1.78 16.89
C ASN A 625 25.79 0.25 17.01
N GLU A 626 25.50 -0.47 15.91
CA GLU A 626 25.47 -1.94 15.94
C GLU A 626 26.84 -2.55 16.22
N LEU A 627 27.90 -2.01 15.60
CA LEU A 627 29.26 -2.51 15.83
C LEU A 627 29.73 -2.21 17.25
N LEU A 628 29.37 -1.07 17.85
CA LEU A 628 29.64 -0.79 19.26
C LEU A 628 28.95 -1.82 20.16
N ILE A 629 27.68 -2.13 19.90
CA ILE A 629 26.94 -3.13 20.68
C ILE A 629 27.57 -4.52 20.51
N THR A 630 27.93 -4.90 19.28
CA THR A 630 28.45 -6.23 18.93
C THR A 630 29.88 -6.48 19.40
N THR A 631 30.78 -5.50 19.21
CA THR A 631 32.23 -5.68 19.40
C THR A 631 32.76 -5.06 20.68
N LYS A 632 32.04 -4.09 21.25
CA LYS A 632 32.51 -3.22 22.34
C LYS A 632 33.81 -2.44 22.03
N ASP A 633 34.24 -2.39 20.76
CA ASP A 633 35.43 -1.63 20.36
C ASP A 633 35.17 -0.12 20.48
N LYS A 634 36.08 0.55 21.18
CA LYS A 634 35.98 1.97 21.51
C LYS A 634 35.91 2.86 20.27
N LYS A 635 36.51 2.48 19.14
CA LYS A 635 36.52 3.32 17.93
C LYS A 635 35.12 3.68 17.42
N TYR A 636 34.14 2.82 17.64
CA TYR A 636 32.75 3.07 17.25
C TYR A 636 32.08 4.07 18.21
N ALA A 637 32.38 4.00 19.51
CA ALA A 637 31.96 5.01 20.47
C ALA A 637 32.63 6.36 20.17
N ASP A 638 33.93 6.37 19.84
CA ASP A 638 34.67 7.57 19.48
C ASP A 638 34.10 8.23 18.22
N PHE A 639 33.68 7.44 17.21
CA PHE A 639 32.96 7.94 16.04
C PHE A 639 31.66 8.66 16.43
N LEU A 640 30.81 8.04 17.26
CA LEU A 640 29.55 8.63 17.72
C LEU A 640 29.77 9.91 18.54
N ILE A 641 30.79 9.93 19.39
CA ILE A 641 31.19 11.12 20.16
C ILE A 641 31.66 12.24 19.23
N ALA A 642 32.53 11.94 18.26
CA ALA A 642 33.05 12.94 17.32
C ALA A 642 31.94 13.60 16.50
N HIS A 643 30.86 12.86 16.19
CA HIS A 643 29.74 13.34 15.40
C HIS A 643 28.52 13.79 16.24
N THR A 644 28.70 14.04 17.55
CA THR A 644 27.61 14.44 18.47
C THR A 644 26.72 15.56 17.90
N HIS A 645 27.33 16.61 17.32
CA HIS A 645 26.59 17.75 16.78
C HIS A 645 25.69 17.35 15.58
N LEU A 646 26.24 16.56 14.65
CA LEU A 646 25.52 16.05 13.49
C LEU A 646 24.35 15.15 13.92
N ILE A 647 24.61 14.24 14.87
CA ILE A 647 23.58 13.35 15.44
C ILE A 647 22.50 14.17 16.14
N SER A 648 22.87 15.15 16.96
CA SER A 648 21.91 16.00 17.68
C SER A 648 21.03 16.83 16.74
N LYS A 649 21.59 17.30 15.61
CA LYS A 649 20.83 18.04 14.58
C LYS A 649 19.80 17.15 13.89
N ASN A 650 20.13 15.87 13.69
CA ASN A 650 19.29 14.87 13.02
C ASN A 650 18.71 13.86 14.02
N ILE A 651 18.36 14.31 15.23
CA ILE A 651 17.97 13.42 16.33
C ILE A 651 16.67 12.66 16.05
N GLU A 652 15.81 13.20 15.20
CA GLU A 652 14.59 12.54 14.73
C GLU A 652 14.90 11.23 14.00
N GLN A 653 15.95 11.21 13.17
CA GLN A 653 16.39 10.04 12.42
C GLN A 653 17.37 9.15 13.20
N THR A 654 18.04 9.68 14.23
CA THR A 654 19.16 8.98 14.89
C THR A 654 18.90 8.62 16.35
N GLY A 655 17.97 9.28 17.03
CA GLY A 655 17.76 9.15 18.47
C GLY A 655 17.38 7.75 18.91
N TYR A 656 16.48 7.09 18.16
CA TYR A 656 16.08 5.71 18.40
C TYR A 656 17.21 4.71 18.12
N VAL A 657 18.09 5.01 17.15
CA VAL A 657 19.25 4.20 16.80
C VAL A 657 20.29 4.25 17.91
N ILE A 658 20.78 5.45 18.25
CA ILE A 658 21.87 5.63 19.21
C ILE A 658 21.43 5.36 20.66
N GLY A 659 20.12 5.40 20.96
CA GLY A 659 19.58 5.06 22.27
C GLY A 659 20.02 3.67 22.76
N ARG A 660 20.12 2.70 21.83
CA ARG A 660 20.51 1.32 22.13
C ARG A 660 21.96 1.17 22.63
N SER A 661 22.86 2.09 22.26
CA SER A 661 24.25 2.10 22.75
C SER A 661 24.53 3.23 23.75
N PHE A 662 23.53 4.04 24.10
CA PHE A 662 23.69 5.24 24.94
C PHE A 662 24.36 4.95 26.29
N SER A 663 24.06 3.81 26.91
CA SER A 663 24.66 3.38 28.19
C SER A 663 26.12 2.95 28.05
N LEU A 664 26.55 2.51 26.86
CA LEU A 664 27.91 2.05 26.57
C LEU A 664 28.90 3.21 26.37
N ILE A 665 28.41 4.43 26.13
CA ILE A 665 29.25 5.60 25.86
C ILE A 665 29.48 6.38 27.16
N ASN A 666 30.72 6.36 27.68
CA ASN A 666 31.09 7.12 28.88
C ASN A 666 31.63 8.52 28.53
N ASN A 667 30.79 9.37 27.92
CA ASN A 667 31.12 10.76 27.60
C ASN A 667 29.99 11.70 28.03
N LYS A 668 30.26 12.56 29.02
CA LYS A 668 29.26 13.45 29.62
C LYS A 668 28.67 14.43 28.60
N LYS A 669 29.52 15.07 27.78
CA LYS A 669 29.09 16.05 26.77
C LYS A 669 28.21 15.43 25.68
N TYR A 670 28.56 14.22 25.23
CA TYR A 670 27.73 13.44 24.31
C TYR A 670 26.35 13.21 24.93
N LYS A 671 26.29 12.65 26.13
CA LYS A 671 25.03 12.33 26.82
C LYS A 671 24.14 13.55 27.02
N GLU A 672 24.70 14.67 27.48
CA GLU A 672 23.95 15.91 27.70
C GLU A 672 23.37 16.48 26.41
N ASN A 673 24.15 16.50 25.32
CA ASN A 673 23.69 17.00 24.02
C ASN A 673 22.58 16.12 23.43
N ILE A 674 22.75 14.80 23.48
CA ILE A 674 21.73 13.86 23.01
C ILE A 674 20.45 14.01 23.83
N LEU A 675 20.51 14.02 25.16
CA LEU A 675 19.32 14.19 26.00
C LEU A 675 18.61 15.52 25.72
N LYS A 676 19.36 16.61 25.49
CA LYS A 676 18.79 17.89 25.09
C LYS A 676 18.06 17.79 23.74
N ALA A 677 18.68 17.16 22.74
CA ALA A 677 18.09 16.99 21.42
C ALA A 677 16.85 16.08 21.45
N VAL A 678 16.91 14.97 22.18
CA VAL A 678 15.80 14.03 22.38
C VAL A 678 14.61 14.71 23.06
N LYS A 679 14.84 15.55 24.08
CA LYS A 679 13.77 16.37 24.70
C LYS A 679 13.14 17.36 23.72
N ALA A 680 13.94 18.00 22.87
CA ALA A 680 13.42 18.90 21.85
C ALA A 680 12.61 18.15 20.78
N PHE A 681 13.04 16.94 20.41
CA PHE A 681 12.30 16.09 19.49
C PHE A 681 10.98 15.61 20.07
N ARG A 682 10.93 15.26 21.36
CA ARG A 682 9.68 14.89 22.04
C ARG A 682 8.56 15.91 21.81
N ALA A 683 8.86 17.20 21.96
CA ALA A 683 7.89 18.27 21.74
C ALA A 683 7.32 18.29 20.32
N LYS A 684 8.11 17.93 19.30
CA LYS A 684 7.61 17.81 17.92
C LYS A 684 6.65 16.63 17.76
N VAL A 685 6.91 15.51 18.42
CA VAL A 685 6.01 14.35 18.38
C VAL A 685 4.69 14.67 19.09
N ASP A 686 4.73 15.41 20.21
CA ASP A 686 3.52 15.93 20.89
C ASP A 686 2.68 16.86 20.00
N GLU A 687 3.33 17.63 19.12
CA GLU A 687 2.63 18.46 18.13
C GLU A 687 2.04 17.64 16.99
N GLN A 688 2.75 16.62 16.50
CA GLN A 688 2.26 15.71 15.46
C GLN A 688 1.04 14.91 15.94
N GLU A 689 1.02 14.47 17.20
CA GLU A 689 -0.11 13.76 17.82
C GLU A 689 -1.43 14.53 17.66
N LYS A 690 -1.39 15.86 17.72
CA LYS A 690 -2.58 16.72 17.68
C LYS A 690 -3.15 16.91 16.28
N LYS A 691 -2.42 16.50 15.23
CA LYS A 691 -2.79 16.77 13.83
C LYS A 691 -3.85 15.84 13.25
N ASN A 692 -4.06 14.68 13.85
CA ASN A 692 -5.06 13.70 13.40
C ASN A 692 -5.68 12.94 14.61
N PRO A 693 -6.83 12.27 14.42
CA PRO A 693 -7.50 11.58 15.51
C PRO A 693 -6.75 10.33 16.00
N TYR A 694 -5.73 9.87 15.29
CA TYR A 694 -5.01 8.62 15.62
C TYR A 694 -3.79 8.84 16.53
N GLY A 695 -3.37 10.09 16.75
CA GLY A 695 -2.28 10.41 17.69
C GLY A 695 -0.91 9.90 17.23
N ILE A 696 -0.65 9.96 15.92
CA ILE A 696 0.57 9.49 15.22
C ILE A 696 0.92 10.48 14.10
N PRO A 697 2.13 10.49 13.51
CA PRO A 697 2.46 11.37 12.39
C PRO A 697 1.89 10.84 11.06
N TYR A 698 0.57 10.72 10.98
CA TYR A 698 -0.12 10.24 9.79
C TYR A 698 -0.47 11.39 8.84
N GLU A 699 0.20 11.39 7.69
CA GLU A 699 -0.13 12.18 6.51
C GLU A 699 -0.56 11.21 5.41
N PRO A 700 -1.87 11.12 5.08
CA PRO A 700 -2.35 10.21 4.05
C PRO A 700 -1.62 10.42 2.73
N TYR A 701 -1.15 9.34 2.13
CA TYR A 701 -0.46 9.35 0.86
C TYR A 701 -1.02 8.25 -0.06
N ILE A 702 -0.58 8.24 -1.31
CA ILE A 702 -1.12 7.31 -2.32
C ILE A 702 -0.69 5.85 -2.08
N TRP A 703 0.50 5.64 -1.50
CA TRP A 703 1.10 4.33 -1.25
C TRP A 703 2.03 4.36 -0.02
N GLY A 704 2.10 3.25 0.71
CA GLY A 704 3.12 3.00 1.74
C GLY A 704 2.92 3.70 3.09
N ALA A 705 1.84 4.47 3.27
CA ALA A 705 1.63 5.24 4.49
C ALA A 705 1.56 4.36 5.76
N GLY A 706 0.90 3.18 5.70
CA GLY A 706 0.83 2.26 6.83
C GLY A 706 2.18 1.70 7.26
N TRP A 707 3.10 1.42 6.32
CA TRP A 707 4.47 0.99 6.66
C TRP A 707 5.24 2.10 7.37
N GLY A 708 5.08 3.35 6.95
CA GLY A 708 5.65 4.51 7.65
C GLY A 708 5.16 4.63 9.10
N ILE A 709 3.87 4.33 9.36
CA ILE A 709 3.32 4.33 10.72
C ILE A 709 3.89 3.20 11.57
N GLN A 710 4.06 2.00 11.01
CA GLN A 710 4.71 0.88 11.71
C GLN A 710 6.13 1.23 12.11
N ASN A 711 6.90 1.76 11.15
CA ASN A 711 8.26 2.18 11.38
C ASN A 711 8.35 3.25 12.48
N PHE A 712 7.49 4.26 12.42
CA PHE A 712 7.35 5.24 13.50
C PHE A 712 7.13 4.56 14.85
N GLY A 713 6.21 3.59 14.95
CA GLY A 713 5.95 2.86 16.18
C GLY A 713 7.19 2.16 16.75
N VAL A 714 7.98 1.49 15.90
CA VAL A 714 9.24 0.82 16.33
C VAL A 714 10.25 1.85 16.83
N GLN A 715 10.38 3.00 16.15
CA GLN A 715 11.22 4.09 16.65
C GLN A 715 10.77 4.58 18.03
N GLN A 716 9.46 4.73 18.25
CA GLN A 716 8.92 5.14 19.55
C GLN A 716 9.21 4.11 20.65
N TYR A 717 9.18 2.81 20.36
CA TYR A 717 9.61 1.78 21.30
C TYR A 717 11.06 1.98 21.75
N PHE A 718 11.98 2.17 20.80
CA PHE A 718 13.40 2.35 21.12
C PHE A 718 13.66 3.67 21.84
N LEU A 719 12.93 4.74 21.52
CA LEU A 719 12.99 6.00 22.26
C LEU A 719 12.47 5.85 23.69
N HIS A 720 11.33 5.19 23.88
CA HIS A 720 10.76 4.92 25.21
C HIS A 720 11.72 4.09 26.07
N THR A 721 12.23 2.98 25.55
CA THR A 721 13.13 2.10 26.31
C THR A 721 14.51 2.69 26.58
N SER A 722 14.99 3.61 25.72
CA SER A 722 16.27 4.29 25.92
C SER A 722 16.15 5.56 26.78
N TYR A 723 15.00 6.23 26.74
CA TYR A 723 14.74 7.52 27.39
C TYR A 723 13.36 7.56 28.07
N PRO A 724 13.09 6.68 29.05
CA PRO A 724 11.74 6.46 29.59
C PRO A 724 11.13 7.69 30.30
N ASP A 725 11.97 8.59 30.84
CA ASP A 725 11.51 9.83 31.46
C ASP A 725 11.10 10.92 30.44
N ILE A 726 11.39 10.70 29.14
CA ILE A 726 11.14 11.66 28.05
C ILE A 726 10.06 11.14 27.11
N PHE A 727 10.09 9.86 26.76
CA PHE A 727 9.15 9.24 25.83
C PHE A 727 8.25 8.23 26.56
N PRO A 728 6.91 8.34 26.46
CA PRO A 728 5.95 7.34 26.93
C PRO A 728 5.81 6.20 25.91
N ASP A 729 5.14 5.13 26.30
CA ASP A 729 4.81 3.99 25.44
C ASP A 729 3.58 4.22 24.54
N THR A 730 2.83 5.29 24.78
CA THR A 730 1.56 5.60 24.09
C THR A 730 1.66 5.59 22.56
N TYR A 731 2.67 6.21 21.97
CA TYR A 731 2.74 6.39 20.51
C TYR A 731 2.99 5.11 19.74
N MET A 732 3.77 4.21 20.33
CA MET A 732 3.97 2.88 19.78
C MET A 732 2.64 2.10 19.77
N LEU A 733 1.85 2.19 20.85
CA LEU A 733 0.55 1.52 20.94
C LEU A 733 -0.49 2.12 19.98
N HIS A 734 -0.45 3.43 19.74
CA HIS A 734 -1.28 4.07 18.72
C HIS A 734 -0.94 3.55 17.32
N ALA A 735 0.36 3.49 16.97
CA ALA A 735 0.80 2.93 15.69
C ALA A 735 0.34 1.48 15.53
N MET A 736 0.48 0.65 16.56
CA MET A 736 -0.02 -0.73 16.55
C MET A 736 -1.53 -0.79 16.32
N ASN A 737 -2.33 -0.02 17.07
CA ASN A 737 -3.80 -0.03 16.89
C ASN A 737 -4.23 0.46 15.51
N PHE A 738 -3.50 1.40 14.92
CA PHE A 738 -3.76 1.91 13.57
C PHE A 738 -3.70 0.77 12.54
N ILE A 739 -2.65 -0.06 12.61
CA ILE A 739 -2.45 -1.20 11.69
C ILE A 739 -3.47 -2.31 11.96
N LEU A 740 -3.93 -2.45 13.20
CA LEU A 740 -4.93 -3.43 13.60
C LEU A 740 -6.38 -2.99 13.35
N GLY A 741 -6.63 -1.91 12.60
CA GLY A 741 -7.98 -1.50 12.17
C GLY A 741 -8.47 -0.14 12.68
N CYS A 742 -7.64 0.59 13.44
CA CYS A 742 -7.96 1.93 13.91
C CYS A 742 -7.44 3.02 12.95
N HIS A 743 -7.91 3.02 11.70
CA HIS A 743 -7.45 3.90 10.62
C HIS A 743 -8.65 4.47 9.83
N PRO A 744 -8.49 5.54 9.02
CA PRO A 744 -9.61 6.24 8.41
C PRO A 744 -10.27 5.45 7.27
N GLY A 745 -11.52 5.83 6.99
CA GLY A 745 -12.33 5.27 5.92
C GLY A 745 -13.29 4.16 6.37
N SER A 746 -14.11 3.71 5.43
CA SER A 746 -15.22 2.78 5.71
C SER A 746 -14.80 1.33 5.91
N ASN A 747 -13.62 0.95 5.42
CA ASN A 747 -13.04 -0.36 5.63
C ASN A 747 -12.13 -0.28 6.86
N THR A 748 -12.44 -1.05 7.89
CA THR A 748 -11.76 -1.08 9.20
C THR A 748 -10.89 -2.32 9.39
N SER A 749 -10.53 -2.97 8.27
CA SER A 749 -9.71 -4.19 8.27
C SER A 749 -8.33 -3.95 8.88
N SER A 750 -7.90 -4.84 9.77
CA SER A 750 -6.48 -5.01 10.06
C SER A 750 -5.69 -5.16 8.76
N PHE A 751 -4.58 -4.41 8.63
CA PHE A 751 -3.68 -4.52 7.48
C PHE A 751 -2.88 -5.84 7.50
N ALA A 752 -2.85 -6.53 8.64
CA ALA A 752 -2.28 -7.86 8.76
C ALA A 752 -3.32 -8.92 8.36
N SER A 753 -3.04 -9.66 7.30
CA SER A 753 -4.02 -10.53 6.66
C SER A 753 -4.35 -11.76 7.51
N GLY A 754 -5.65 -11.99 7.71
CA GLY A 754 -6.15 -13.06 8.59
C GLY A 754 -6.04 -12.77 10.10
N ILE A 755 -5.68 -11.55 10.51
CA ILE A 755 -5.47 -11.19 11.92
C ILE A 755 -6.57 -10.25 12.43
N GLY A 756 -7.24 -10.67 13.50
CA GLY A 756 -8.35 -9.93 14.12
C GLY A 756 -9.71 -10.28 13.51
N SER A 757 -10.78 -9.70 14.04
CA SER A 757 -12.16 -10.00 13.64
C SER A 757 -12.50 -9.56 12.22
N LYS A 758 -11.74 -8.59 11.69
CA LYS A 758 -11.81 -8.14 10.30
C LYS A 758 -10.42 -7.74 9.84
N SER A 759 -10.01 -8.27 8.69
CA SER A 759 -8.66 -8.11 8.15
C SER A 759 -8.68 -8.16 6.63
N LEU A 760 -7.59 -7.75 6.00
CA LEU A 760 -7.40 -7.97 4.58
C LEU A 760 -7.38 -9.48 4.26
N THR A 761 -8.31 -9.92 3.43
CA THR A 761 -8.38 -11.30 2.90
C THR A 761 -8.42 -11.34 1.37
N VAL A 762 -8.37 -10.17 0.74
CA VAL A 762 -8.15 -9.97 -0.69
C VAL A 762 -7.00 -8.99 -0.77
N ALA A 763 -5.81 -9.51 -1.09
CA ALA A 763 -4.58 -8.72 -0.99
C ALA A 763 -3.69 -8.90 -2.21
N TYR A 764 -2.79 -7.93 -2.40
CA TYR A 764 -1.81 -7.95 -3.47
C TYR A 764 -0.59 -8.77 -3.02
N GLY A 765 -0.69 -10.08 -3.19
CA GLY A 765 0.40 -11.05 -3.09
C GLY A 765 0.56 -11.84 -4.39
N PHE A 766 1.44 -12.85 -4.41
CA PHE A 766 1.62 -13.67 -5.62
C PHE A 766 0.39 -14.52 -6.00
N ASN A 767 -0.48 -14.85 -5.03
CA ASN A 767 -1.73 -15.59 -5.22
C ASN A 767 -2.98 -14.70 -5.39
N ARG A 768 -2.78 -13.43 -5.79
CA ARG A 768 -3.84 -12.42 -5.87
C ARG A 768 -4.95 -12.75 -6.89
N ASP A 769 -4.66 -13.50 -7.95
CA ASP A 769 -5.67 -13.93 -8.94
C ASP A 769 -6.70 -14.90 -8.35
N ASP A 770 -6.34 -15.59 -7.26
CA ASP A 770 -7.25 -16.48 -6.52
C ASP A 770 -8.23 -15.72 -5.61
N TRP A 771 -8.20 -14.37 -5.61
CA TRP A 771 -8.98 -13.53 -4.69
C TRP A 771 -8.75 -13.91 -3.21
N SER A 772 -7.50 -14.19 -2.89
CA SER A 772 -7.11 -14.74 -1.59
C SER A 772 -6.02 -13.89 -0.93
N TYR A 773 -5.39 -14.45 0.12
CA TYR A 773 -4.38 -13.79 0.94
C TYR A 773 -3.34 -14.79 1.43
N ILE A 774 -2.23 -14.27 1.95
CA ILE A 774 -1.21 -15.06 2.67
C ILE A 774 -1.34 -14.70 4.15
N PRO A 775 -1.68 -15.65 5.05
CA PRO A 775 -1.85 -15.36 6.47
C PRO A 775 -0.61 -14.68 7.07
N GLY A 776 -0.81 -13.55 7.75
CA GLY A 776 0.27 -12.76 8.35
C GLY A 776 1.00 -11.80 7.41
N GLY A 777 0.60 -11.72 6.12
CA GLY A 777 1.10 -10.70 5.19
C GLY A 777 0.60 -9.31 5.55
N ILE A 778 1.51 -8.32 5.52
CA ILE A 778 1.26 -6.96 6.02
C ILE A 778 1.18 -5.96 4.85
N ALA A 779 0.00 -5.35 4.68
CA ALA A 779 -0.24 -4.40 3.61
C ALA A 779 0.11 -2.95 3.95
N SER A 780 0.23 -2.10 2.92
CA SER A 780 0.36 -0.64 3.06
C SER A 780 -0.88 0.02 3.66
N GLY A 781 -2.07 -0.53 3.40
CA GLY A 781 -3.34 -0.12 3.98
C GLY A 781 -4.04 1.01 3.23
N THR A 782 -4.72 1.89 3.96
CA THR A 782 -5.58 2.93 3.39
C THR A 782 -4.80 3.94 2.55
N ALA A 783 -5.14 4.05 1.27
CA ALA A 783 -4.60 5.04 0.34
C ALA A 783 -5.44 6.32 0.33
N LEU A 784 -4.80 7.44 0.00
CA LEU A 784 -5.50 8.69 -0.28
C LEU A 784 -5.86 8.76 -1.77
N ILE A 785 -7.15 8.79 -2.09
CA ILE A 785 -7.63 9.31 -3.37
C ILE A 785 -7.71 10.83 -3.23
N ARG A 786 -6.90 11.54 -4.00
CA ARG A 786 -6.70 12.97 -3.77
C ARG A 786 -7.97 13.76 -4.12
N PRO A 787 -8.21 14.86 -3.39
CA PRO A 787 -7.35 15.44 -2.35
C PRO A 787 -7.58 14.92 -0.93
N ASP A 788 -8.68 14.21 -0.64
CA ASP A 788 -9.15 14.04 0.73
C ASP A 788 -9.87 12.71 1.05
N TYR A 789 -9.99 11.77 0.11
CA TYR A 789 -10.79 10.56 0.30
C TYR A 789 -9.93 9.35 0.71
N PRO A 790 -10.06 8.85 1.95
CA PRO A 790 -9.38 7.63 2.38
C PRO A 790 -10.08 6.40 1.77
N GLU A 791 -9.30 5.51 1.14
CA GLU A 791 -9.84 4.35 0.44
C GLU A 791 -9.01 3.09 0.72
N LEU A 792 -9.73 2.00 0.99
CA LEU A 792 -9.20 0.64 1.03
C LEU A 792 -10.25 -0.30 0.41
N LEU A 793 -10.09 -0.58 -0.88
CA LEU A 793 -11.01 -1.41 -1.66
C LEU A 793 -10.72 -2.89 -1.48
N GLU A 794 -11.77 -3.70 -1.62
CA GLU A 794 -11.64 -5.13 -1.83
C GLU A 794 -11.34 -5.39 -3.32
N TRP A 795 -10.06 -5.23 -3.70
CA TRP A 795 -9.57 -5.49 -5.05
C TRP A 795 -8.13 -6.03 -5.00
N PRO A 796 -7.86 -7.23 -5.56
CA PRO A 796 -6.56 -7.90 -5.39
C PRO A 796 -5.42 -7.24 -6.18
N TYR A 797 -5.71 -6.24 -7.02
CA TYR A 797 -4.73 -5.64 -7.93
C TYR A 797 -4.34 -4.19 -7.62
N LEU A 798 -4.83 -3.61 -6.51
CA LEU A 798 -4.35 -2.31 -6.04
C LEU A 798 -3.17 -2.51 -5.09
N TRP A 799 -1.96 -2.57 -5.65
CA TRP A 799 -0.73 -2.70 -4.86
C TRP A 799 -0.56 -1.55 -3.88
N GLN A 800 -0.98 -0.35 -4.28
CA GLN A 800 -0.85 0.84 -3.45
C GLN A 800 -1.64 0.76 -2.13
N GLN A 801 -2.63 -0.13 -2.05
CA GLN A 801 -3.47 -0.36 -0.86
C GLN A 801 -3.17 -1.69 -0.16
N THR A 802 -2.92 -2.76 -0.92
CA THR A 802 -2.97 -4.13 -0.38
C THR A 802 -1.71 -4.96 -0.62
N GLU A 803 -0.64 -4.35 -1.15
CA GLU A 803 0.63 -5.05 -1.39
C GLU A 803 1.29 -5.47 -0.10
N TYR A 804 1.71 -6.73 -0.05
CA TYR A 804 2.65 -7.20 0.96
C TYR A 804 4.06 -6.78 0.59
N VAL A 805 4.87 -6.43 1.58
CA VAL A 805 6.31 -6.17 1.39
C VAL A 805 7.12 -6.83 2.48
N LEU A 806 8.36 -7.17 2.17
CA LEU A 806 9.39 -7.57 3.11
C LEU A 806 10.00 -6.32 3.79
N GLY A 807 11.07 -6.51 4.57
CA GLY A 807 11.77 -5.43 5.24
C GLY A 807 11.01 -4.87 6.46
N GLY A 808 11.11 -3.56 6.66
CA GLY A 808 10.45 -2.87 7.77
C GLY A 808 8.94 -3.10 7.81
N GLY A 809 8.24 -3.07 6.67
CA GLY A 809 6.78 -3.24 6.61
C GLY A 809 6.27 -4.57 7.18
N THR A 810 7.06 -5.64 7.14
CA THR A 810 6.72 -6.93 7.74
C THR A 810 7.24 -7.09 9.17
N THR A 811 8.52 -6.72 9.38
CA THR A 811 9.15 -6.95 10.69
C THR A 811 8.75 -5.93 11.74
N ASP A 812 8.42 -4.70 11.35
CA ASP A 812 7.96 -3.66 12.28
C ASP A 812 6.61 -4.04 12.91
N TYR A 813 5.67 -4.60 12.13
CA TYR A 813 4.43 -5.16 12.66
C TYR A 813 4.71 -6.23 13.74
N LEU A 814 5.47 -7.28 13.39
CA LEU A 814 5.79 -8.37 14.31
C LEU A 814 6.47 -7.84 15.58
N PHE A 815 7.43 -6.92 15.41
CA PHE A 815 8.14 -6.29 16.51
C PHE A 815 7.18 -5.52 17.42
N LEU A 816 6.27 -4.71 16.86
CA LEU A 816 5.32 -3.91 17.62
C LEU A 816 4.43 -4.76 18.52
N ILE A 817 3.92 -5.88 18.01
CA ILE A 817 3.06 -6.78 18.79
C ILE A 817 3.83 -7.41 19.96
N LEU A 818 5.04 -7.93 19.70
CA LEU A 818 5.91 -8.51 20.75
C LEU A 818 6.31 -7.47 21.80
N ALA A 819 6.64 -6.27 21.34
CA ALA A 819 7.02 -5.17 22.21
C ALA A 819 5.86 -4.66 23.06
N ALA A 820 4.65 -4.62 22.52
CA ALA A 820 3.45 -4.26 23.27
C ALA A 820 3.19 -5.26 24.40
N ASP A 821 3.22 -6.57 24.10
CA ASP A 821 3.11 -7.64 25.11
C ASP A 821 4.17 -7.46 26.21
N ALA A 822 5.44 -7.34 25.83
CA ALA A 822 6.56 -7.26 26.76
C ALA A 822 6.56 -5.99 27.64
N LEU A 823 6.07 -4.85 27.15
CA LEU A 823 5.94 -3.62 27.93
C LEU A 823 4.74 -3.65 28.85
N LEU A 824 3.59 -4.12 28.35
CA LEU A 824 2.32 -4.07 29.06
C LEU A 824 2.20 -5.15 30.13
N ASP A 825 2.84 -6.31 29.97
CA ASP A 825 2.90 -7.36 31.00
C ASP A 825 3.74 -6.95 32.23
N LYS A 826 4.60 -5.94 32.09
CA LYS A 826 5.41 -5.38 33.20
C LYS A 826 4.66 -4.33 34.02
N LYS A 827 3.51 -3.87 33.55
CA LYS A 827 2.62 -2.91 34.24
C LYS A 827 1.54 -3.66 35.01
#